data_AF-A0AAE0IJU9-F1
#
_entry.id   AF-A0AAE0IJU9-F1
#
_cell.length_a   1.000
_cell.length_b   1.000
_cell.length_c   1.000
_cell.angle_alpha   90.00
_cell.angle_beta   90.00
_cell.angle_gamma   90.00
#
_symmetry.space_group_name_H-M   'P 1'
#
loop_
_entity.id
_entity.type
_entity.pdbx_description
1 polymer ?
#
loop_
_entity_poly.entity_id
_entity_poly.type
_entity_poly.pdbx_seq_one_letter_code
_entity_poly.pdbx_strand_id
1 'polypeptide(L)'
;MSKVATVKDAVKGTLIGTQQEPGQLSAQTKARFNSHAIKDAETGELFLGREQFINAVAPPDEDYHKIQREQYSILFKVADRKSKGKVTLSDWAFFENLLAKPDAEYEIAFRLFDIEGIGKVKYDDFRKLYELNKGPDTIPFDWDCEWAKLYIGSKKKRHDMDYQQFSQMLRGLQGERIRQAFQMFDKDGDGYIEPEDFERIINETARHKLSDHLLENLHTLCNISQGSKVSYANVRAFQNMIKEMDLVEFIIRRACAKSSDGKITRAEFLNQAAKITRFSLFTPMEADILFHFASLGEASGRLGLRDFAKVLDPSWRNRGEEDGPLAAVKSTSKEFFSQVAESAYGFGLGSLAGAFGAFMVYPIDLVKTRMQNQRGAGPGAKQYANSIDCFRKVIRNEGFRGLYSGVLPQLVGVAPEKAIKLTVNDLVRNYFSGSQGEIKWQHEVIAGGSAGACQVVFTNPLEIVKIRLQVQGEVAKSVEGAPKRSAMWIVRNLGLVGLYKGASACLLRDVPFSAIYFPTYSHLKKDLFGESSTKKLGVLQLLTAGAIAGMPAAYLTTPCDVIKTRLQVEARKGDTAYTGLRHAAKTIWKEEGFRAFFKGGPARIMRSSPQFGFTLAAYEVLQTMIPYPGGKAEAKLQTQTVAAFKEKAAESPFVRSRNALKILLDLDEHFGRVKLGPDEKGWKAMPGWMGGSAGAGKP
;
A
#
# COMPACT_ATOMS: atom_id res chain seq x y z
N MET A 1 53.52 -30.22 -1.97
CA MET A 1 53.28 -29.11 -1.03
C MET A 1 52.85 -27.78 -1.69
N SER A 2 52.69 -27.68 -3.02
CA SER A 2 52.49 -26.37 -3.69
C SER A 2 51.06 -26.01 -4.13
N LYS A 3 50.03 -26.84 -3.91
CA LYS A 3 48.62 -26.46 -4.18
C LYS A 3 47.87 -26.02 -2.92
N VAL A 4 48.21 -26.58 -1.76
CA VAL A 4 47.60 -26.24 -0.47
C VAL A 4 48.06 -24.87 0.02
N ALA A 5 49.32 -24.49 -0.25
CA ALA A 5 49.84 -23.15 0.06
C ALA A 5 49.14 -22.07 -0.78
N THR A 6 48.97 -22.30 -2.08
CA THR A 6 48.30 -21.35 -2.99
C THR A 6 46.80 -21.19 -2.69
N VAL A 7 46.12 -22.25 -2.26
CA VAL A 7 44.73 -22.15 -1.78
C VAL A 7 44.68 -21.41 -0.44
N LYS A 8 45.63 -21.65 0.48
CA LYS A 8 45.72 -20.88 1.73
C LYS A 8 45.99 -19.39 1.48
N ASP A 9 46.83 -19.06 0.52
CA ASP A 9 47.18 -17.67 0.17
C ASP A 9 46.07 -16.98 -0.63
N ALA A 10 45.35 -17.70 -1.51
CA ALA A 10 44.15 -17.18 -2.16
C ALA A 10 43.01 -16.92 -1.16
N VAL A 11 42.83 -17.82 -0.20
CA VAL A 11 41.87 -17.64 0.91
C VAL A 11 42.32 -16.51 1.84
N LYS A 12 43.62 -16.39 2.15
CA LYS A 12 44.18 -15.26 2.93
C LYS A 12 44.06 -13.93 2.22
N GLY A 13 44.29 -13.87 0.92
CA GLY A 13 44.16 -12.65 0.11
C GLY A 13 42.71 -12.19 -0.07
N THR A 14 41.76 -13.12 0.08
CA THR A 14 40.32 -12.79 0.14
C THR A 14 39.89 -12.37 1.56
N LEU A 15 40.52 -12.93 2.60
CA LEU A 15 40.21 -12.68 4.02
C LEU A 15 40.90 -11.44 4.60
N ILE A 16 42.09 -11.10 4.12
CA ILE A 16 42.83 -9.89 4.47
C ILE A 16 42.63 -8.96 3.29
N GLY A 17 41.58 -8.14 3.35
CA GLY A 17 41.24 -7.19 2.29
C GLY A 17 42.50 -6.46 1.81
N THR A 18 42.88 -6.72 0.57
CA THR A 18 44.02 -6.08 -0.08
C THR A 18 43.87 -4.56 0.07
N GLN A 19 44.96 -3.90 0.46
CA GLN A 19 45.12 -2.45 0.44
C GLN A 19 45.20 -1.93 -1.01
N GLN A 20 44.37 -2.43 -1.92
CA GLN A 20 44.27 -1.92 -3.27
C GLN A 20 43.47 -0.62 -3.23
N GLU A 21 44.05 0.45 -3.77
CA GLU A 21 43.33 1.69 -4.00
C GLU A 21 42.05 1.41 -4.79
N PRO A 22 40.90 2.02 -4.43
CA PRO A 22 39.66 1.78 -5.12
C PRO A 22 39.79 2.07 -6.62
N GLY A 23 39.37 1.09 -7.44
CA GLY A 23 39.06 1.34 -8.85
C GLY A 23 38.07 2.50 -9.00
N GLN A 24 37.99 3.09 -10.20
CA GLN A 24 37.21 4.29 -10.50
C GLN A 24 35.87 4.37 -9.74
N LEU A 25 35.83 5.28 -8.77
CA LEU A 25 34.66 5.65 -7.97
C LEU A 25 33.43 5.90 -8.86
N SER A 26 32.31 5.25 -8.54
CA SER A 26 31.02 5.47 -9.19
C SER A 26 30.62 6.95 -9.11
N ALA A 27 30.04 7.47 -10.19
CA ALA A 27 29.53 8.84 -10.23
C ALA A 27 28.47 9.11 -9.14
N GLN A 28 27.71 8.08 -8.76
CA GLN A 28 26.71 8.16 -7.69
C GLN A 28 27.35 8.33 -6.30
N THR A 29 28.41 7.56 -6.01
CA THR A 29 29.19 7.65 -4.76
C THR A 29 29.78 9.04 -4.57
N LYS A 30 30.38 9.60 -5.63
CA LYS A 30 30.93 10.96 -5.62
C LYS A 30 29.85 12.02 -5.41
N ALA A 31 28.72 11.90 -6.11
CA ALA A 31 27.61 12.84 -5.99
C ALA A 31 27.04 12.89 -4.57
N ARG A 32 26.89 11.72 -3.93
CA ARG A 32 26.37 11.61 -2.55
C ARG A 32 27.34 12.16 -1.50
N PHE A 33 28.65 11.92 -1.68
CA PHE A 33 29.67 12.52 -0.83
C PHE A 33 29.61 14.06 -0.95
N ASN A 34 29.63 14.56 -2.18
CA ASN A 34 29.63 16.00 -2.45
C ASN A 34 28.36 16.71 -1.97
N SER A 35 27.20 16.04 -1.92
CA SER A 35 25.95 16.65 -1.45
C SER A 35 25.92 16.88 0.07
N HIS A 36 26.76 16.19 0.84
CA HIS A 36 26.81 16.29 2.30
C HIS A 36 28.16 16.80 2.84
N ALA A 37 29.20 16.83 2.02
CA ALA A 37 30.54 17.21 2.44
C ALA A 37 30.66 18.71 2.79
N ILE A 38 31.47 19.00 3.79
CA ILE A 38 31.87 20.35 4.20
C ILE A 38 33.28 20.62 3.70
N LYS A 39 33.57 21.87 3.35
CA LYS A 39 34.91 22.30 2.95
C LYS A 39 35.74 22.65 4.18
N ASP A 40 36.93 22.07 4.27
CA ASP A 40 37.91 22.43 5.30
C ASP A 40 38.40 23.86 5.09
N ALA A 41 38.43 24.65 6.17
CA ALA A 41 38.86 26.03 6.13
C ALA A 41 40.38 26.17 5.92
N GLU A 42 41.16 25.16 6.31
CA GLU A 42 42.63 25.19 6.24
C GLU A 42 43.18 24.57 4.95
N THR A 43 42.63 23.44 4.52
CA THR A 43 43.14 22.69 3.34
C THR A 43 42.31 22.91 2.08
N GLY A 44 41.08 23.41 2.21
CA GLY A 44 40.13 23.53 1.10
C GLY A 44 39.57 22.20 0.59
N GLU A 45 39.95 21.06 1.18
CA GLU A 45 39.45 19.74 0.83
C GLU A 45 38.04 19.49 1.39
N LEU A 46 37.25 18.69 0.66
CA LEU A 46 35.92 18.28 1.11
C LEU A 46 36.02 17.07 2.05
N PHE A 47 35.34 17.14 3.19
CA PHE A 47 35.25 16.04 4.16
C PHE A 47 33.83 15.92 4.74
N LEU A 48 33.49 14.74 5.25
CA LEU A 48 32.29 14.52 6.05
C LEU A 48 32.66 14.53 7.53
N GLY A 49 32.03 15.43 8.30
CA GLY A 49 31.99 15.33 9.76
C GLY A 49 30.99 14.29 10.24
N ARG A 50 30.92 14.07 11.55
CA ARG A 50 30.07 13.03 12.17
C ARG A 50 28.59 13.18 11.80
N GLU A 51 28.04 14.38 11.91
CA GLU A 51 26.64 14.67 11.54
C GLU A 51 26.38 14.53 10.04
N GLN A 52 27.31 14.99 9.21
CA GLN A 52 27.18 14.94 7.75
C GLN A 52 27.27 13.51 7.24
N PHE A 53 28.09 12.68 7.87
CA PHE A 53 28.13 11.24 7.62
C PHE A 53 26.81 10.56 7.98
N ILE A 54 26.22 10.89 9.14
CA ILE A 54 24.89 10.38 9.52
C ILE A 54 23.85 10.81 8.49
N ASN A 55 23.86 12.06 8.03
CA ASN A 55 22.95 12.53 6.97
C ASN A 55 23.12 11.74 5.66
N ALA A 56 24.34 11.34 5.32
CA ALA A 56 24.64 10.59 4.10
C ALA A 56 24.25 9.10 4.19
N VAL A 57 24.39 8.48 5.36
CA VAL A 57 24.15 7.03 5.58
C VAL A 57 22.73 6.74 6.10
N ALA A 58 22.13 7.70 6.80
CA ALA A 58 20.82 7.62 7.43
C ALA A 58 19.98 8.87 7.05
N PRO A 59 19.35 8.85 5.87
CA PRO A 59 18.55 9.97 5.38
C PRO A 59 17.20 10.09 6.12
N PRO A 60 16.69 11.31 6.38
CA PRO A 60 15.58 11.55 7.32
C PRO A 60 14.22 10.98 6.90
N ASP A 61 14.10 10.43 5.69
CA ASP A 61 12.91 9.82 5.11
C ASP A 61 12.74 8.32 5.43
N GLU A 62 13.74 7.68 6.07
CA GLU A 62 13.65 6.28 6.52
C GLU A 62 13.00 6.12 7.92
N ASP A 63 12.52 4.90 8.22
CA ASP A 63 11.96 4.57 9.54
C ASP A 63 13.04 4.25 10.57
N TYR A 64 13.20 5.14 11.57
CA TYR A 64 14.16 5.04 12.68
C TYR A 64 13.54 4.59 14.01
N HIS A 65 12.32 4.02 14.00
CA HIS A 65 11.60 3.65 15.22
C HIS A 65 12.35 2.64 16.11
N LYS A 66 13.02 1.65 15.51
CA LYS A 66 13.74 0.58 16.26
C LYS A 66 15.23 0.85 16.46
N ILE A 67 15.86 1.53 15.50
CA ILE A 67 17.28 1.90 15.56
C ILE A 67 17.32 3.40 15.37
N GLN A 68 17.73 4.10 16.43
CA GLN A 68 17.78 5.54 16.43
C GLN A 68 18.84 6.03 15.44
N ARG A 69 18.58 7.19 14.83
CA ARG A 69 19.44 7.77 13.81
C ARG A 69 20.84 8.09 14.34
N GLU A 70 20.95 8.49 15.60
CA GLU A 70 22.21 8.80 16.27
C GLU A 70 23.12 7.57 16.40
N GLN A 71 22.55 6.35 16.43
CA GLN A 71 23.32 5.12 16.57
C GLN A 71 24.18 4.82 15.33
N TYR A 72 23.79 5.32 14.15
CA TYR A 72 24.60 5.23 12.93
C TYR A 72 25.92 5.99 13.04
N SER A 73 26.04 6.90 14.01
CA SER A 73 27.28 7.63 14.29
C SER A 73 28.45 6.71 14.65
N ILE A 74 28.19 5.47 15.11
CA ILE A 74 29.27 4.52 15.41
C ILE A 74 29.99 4.03 14.16
N LEU A 75 29.29 3.99 13.03
CA LEU A 75 29.85 3.59 11.74
C LEU A 75 30.85 4.63 11.21
N PHE A 76 30.78 5.88 11.72
CA PHE A 76 31.77 6.91 11.42
C PHE A 76 33.19 6.45 11.80
N LYS A 77 33.35 5.72 12.91
CA LYS A 77 34.66 5.18 13.32
C LYS A 77 35.23 4.17 12.34
N VAL A 78 34.35 3.41 11.66
CA VAL A 78 34.75 2.44 10.64
C VAL A 78 35.10 3.14 9.32
N ALA A 79 34.40 4.23 9.00
CA ALA A 79 34.69 5.06 7.84
C ALA A 79 36.00 5.86 8.01
N ASP A 80 36.24 6.44 9.20
CA ASP A 80 37.44 7.23 9.50
C ASP A 80 38.66 6.34 9.79
N ARG A 81 39.27 5.81 8.73
CA ARG A 81 40.43 4.92 8.80
C ARG A 81 41.64 5.53 9.49
N LYS A 82 41.76 6.86 9.51
CA LYS A 82 42.92 7.57 10.09
C LYS A 82 42.62 8.13 11.48
N SER A 83 41.42 7.92 12.02
CA SER A 83 40.96 8.44 13.31
C SER A 83 41.20 9.96 13.47
N LYS A 84 41.02 10.71 12.37
CA LYS A 84 41.25 12.17 12.33
C LYS A 84 40.00 12.98 12.69
N GLY A 85 38.87 12.33 12.90
CA GLY A 85 37.56 12.97 13.08
C GLY A 85 36.96 13.50 11.78
N LYS A 86 37.48 13.10 10.61
CA LYS A 86 37.07 13.58 9.28
C LYS A 86 37.10 12.42 8.29
N VAL A 87 36.02 12.22 7.52
CA VAL A 87 35.96 11.20 6.45
C VAL A 87 36.19 11.88 5.11
N THR A 88 37.32 11.56 4.47
CA THR A 88 37.68 12.08 3.13
C THR A 88 36.94 11.33 2.02
N LEU A 89 37.01 11.81 0.77
CA LEU A 89 36.44 11.10 -0.37
C LEU A 89 37.02 9.67 -0.53
N SER A 90 38.31 9.49 -0.24
CA SER A 90 38.94 8.15 -0.26
C SER A 90 38.41 7.24 0.85
N ASP A 91 38.16 7.80 2.04
CA ASP A 91 37.60 7.05 3.17
C ASP A 91 36.13 6.68 2.90
N TRP A 92 35.37 7.59 2.29
CA TRP A 92 34.00 7.33 1.84
C TRP A 92 33.93 6.24 0.77
N ALA A 93 34.82 6.31 -0.24
CA ALA A 93 34.94 5.27 -1.27
C ALA A 93 35.18 3.89 -0.66
N PHE A 94 36.07 3.84 0.33
CA PHE A 94 36.38 2.63 1.06
C PHE A 94 35.18 2.10 1.84
N PHE A 95 34.45 2.98 2.53
CA PHE A 95 33.27 2.60 3.28
C PHE A 95 32.14 2.06 2.38
N GLU A 96 31.88 2.67 1.22
CA GLU A 96 30.90 2.12 0.27
C GLU A 96 31.36 0.78 -0.33
N ASN A 97 32.65 0.63 -0.64
CA ASN A 97 33.18 -0.66 -1.09
C ASN A 97 33.07 -1.74 -0.01
N LEU A 98 33.24 -1.39 1.26
CA LEU A 98 33.00 -2.28 2.39
C LEU A 98 31.54 -2.70 2.44
N LEU A 99 30.59 -1.77 2.25
CA LEU A 99 29.15 -2.08 2.21
C LEU A 99 28.74 -2.97 1.03
N ALA A 100 29.48 -2.90 -0.07
CA ALA A 100 29.23 -3.75 -1.25
C ALA A 100 29.66 -5.21 -1.06
N LYS A 101 30.39 -5.54 0.02
CA LYS A 101 30.83 -6.92 0.29
C LYS A 101 29.66 -7.80 0.74
N PRO A 102 29.67 -9.11 0.40
CA PRO A 102 28.60 -10.03 0.79
C PRO A 102 28.40 -10.17 2.30
N ASP A 103 29.49 -10.07 3.07
CA ASP A 103 29.60 -10.22 4.52
C ASP A 103 29.92 -8.90 5.25
N ALA A 104 29.58 -7.77 4.62
CA ALA A 104 29.86 -6.42 5.11
C ALA A 104 29.45 -6.21 6.57
N GLU A 105 28.36 -6.81 7.03
CA GLU A 105 27.86 -6.62 8.39
C GLU A 105 28.84 -7.09 9.46
N TYR A 106 29.44 -8.27 9.26
CA TYR A 106 30.41 -8.83 10.19
C TYR A 106 31.76 -8.12 10.05
N GLU A 107 32.15 -7.73 8.84
CA GLU A 107 33.41 -7.02 8.63
C GLU A 107 33.38 -5.61 9.25
N ILE A 108 32.24 -4.91 9.17
CA ILE A 108 32.02 -3.63 9.85
C ILE A 108 32.14 -3.81 11.37
N ALA A 109 31.49 -4.82 11.93
CA ALA A 109 31.59 -5.11 13.35
C ALA A 109 33.04 -5.43 13.75
N PHE A 110 33.73 -6.29 12.99
CA PHE A 110 35.13 -6.64 13.24
C PHE A 110 36.06 -5.41 13.22
N ARG A 111 35.96 -4.58 12.18
CA ARG A 111 36.77 -3.35 12.04
C ARG A 111 36.51 -2.34 13.16
N LEU A 112 35.31 -2.32 13.72
CA LEU A 112 35.00 -1.48 14.86
C LEU A 112 35.77 -1.91 16.13
N PHE A 113 36.03 -3.21 16.28
CA PHE A 113 36.75 -3.79 17.42
C PHE A 113 38.25 -3.99 17.17
N ASP A 114 38.71 -3.99 15.92
CA ASP A 114 40.13 -3.98 15.54
C ASP A 114 40.68 -2.53 15.57
N ILE A 115 40.85 -2.01 16.79
CA ILE A 115 41.28 -0.62 17.03
C ILE A 115 42.66 -0.33 16.42
N GLU A 116 43.56 -1.32 16.45
CA GLU A 116 44.93 -1.19 15.95
C GLU A 116 45.05 -1.44 14.44
N GLY A 117 44.02 -1.99 13.79
CA GLY A 117 44.03 -2.33 12.37
C GLY A 117 44.99 -3.48 12.02
N ILE A 118 45.29 -4.35 12.99
CA ILE A 118 46.24 -5.47 12.84
C ILE A 118 45.58 -6.73 12.27
N GLY A 119 44.28 -6.68 11.99
CA GLY A 119 43.50 -7.84 11.55
C GLY A 119 43.21 -8.84 12.67
N LYS A 120 43.24 -8.39 13.93
CA LYS A 120 42.92 -9.18 15.12
C LYS A 120 42.21 -8.33 16.17
N VAL A 121 41.23 -8.92 16.85
CA VAL A 121 40.55 -8.30 17.99
C VAL A 121 41.16 -8.81 19.29
N LYS A 122 41.79 -7.91 20.03
CA LYS A 122 42.31 -8.19 21.38
C LYS A 122 41.16 -8.17 22.38
N TYR A 123 41.25 -9.04 23.40
CA TYR A 123 40.23 -9.11 24.46
C TYR A 123 40.05 -7.76 25.18
N ASP A 124 41.15 -7.08 25.49
CA ASP A 124 41.09 -5.82 26.26
C ASP A 124 40.41 -4.69 25.46
N ASP A 125 40.71 -4.59 24.16
CA ASP A 125 40.08 -3.62 23.25
C ASP A 125 38.59 -3.91 23.10
N PHE A 126 38.25 -5.18 22.89
CA PHE A 126 36.88 -5.65 22.83
C PHE A 126 36.11 -5.30 24.10
N ARG A 127 36.69 -5.63 25.27
CA ARG A 127 36.05 -5.41 26.56
C ARG A 127 35.88 -3.92 26.84
N LYS A 128 36.91 -3.12 26.56
CA LYS A 128 36.86 -1.66 26.72
C LYS A 128 35.77 -1.04 25.85
N LEU A 129 35.67 -1.43 24.58
CA LEU A 129 34.68 -0.88 23.67
C LEU A 129 33.25 -1.30 24.04
N TYR A 130 33.08 -2.54 24.49
CA TYR A 130 31.81 -3.00 25.05
C TYR A 130 31.38 -2.17 26.27
N GLU A 131 32.28 -1.99 27.24
CA GLU A 131 32.02 -1.24 28.48
C GLU A 131 31.75 0.26 28.24
N LEU A 132 32.36 0.85 27.22
CA LEU A 132 32.10 2.23 26.82
C LEU A 132 30.68 2.41 26.27
N ASN A 133 30.18 1.43 25.54
CA ASN A 133 28.90 1.51 24.82
C ASN A 133 27.72 0.87 25.56
N LYS A 134 27.95 0.08 26.61
CA LYS A 134 26.87 -0.49 27.43
C LYS A 134 26.09 0.59 28.18
N GLY A 135 24.79 0.32 28.36
CA GLY A 135 23.89 1.13 29.19
C GLY A 135 24.19 1.01 30.69
N PRO A 136 23.72 1.96 31.52
CA PRO A 136 23.89 1.91 32.98
C PRO A 136 23.12 0.76 33.63
N ASP A 137 21.95 0.40 33.08
CA ASP A 137 21.02 -0.58 33.67
C ASP A 137 20.99 -1.93 32.91
N THR A 138 21.97 -2.20 32.03
CA THR A 138 22.06 -3.44 31.27
C THR A 138 22.33 -4.65 32.18
N ILE A 139 21.65 -5.77 31.93
CA ILE A 139 21.96 -7.08 32.51
C ILE A 139 23.45 -7.42 32.29
N PRO A 140 24.22 -7.65 33.36
CA PRO A 140 25.65 -7.89 33.23
C PRO A 140 25.93 -9.23 32.55
N PHE A 141 26.97 -9.24 31.72
CA PHE A 141 27.47 -10.43 31.04
C PHE A 141 28.81 -10.87 31.62
N ASP A 142 28.90 -12.16 31.97
CA ASP A 142 30.13 -12.79 32.44
C ASP A 142 31.01 -13.25 31.26
N TRP A 143 32.10 -12.50 31.03
CA TRP A 143 33.12 -12.82 30.03
C TRP A 143 34.12 -13.90 30.49
N ASP A 144 34.00 -14.40 31.72
CA ASP A 144 34.80 -15.48 32.26
C ASP A 144 34.06 -16.82 32.30
N CYS A 145 32.86 -16.87 31.70
CA CYS A 145 32.07 -18.09 31.57
C CYS A 145 32.77 -19.13 30.67
N GLU A 146 32.36 -20.39 30.78
CA GLU A 146 32.91 -21.48 29.97
C GLU A 146 32.73 -21.26 28.47
N TRP A 147 31.61 -20.66 28.04
CA TRP A 147 31.38 -20.33 26.63
C TRP A 147 32.39 -19.29 26.12
N ALA A 148 32.60 -18.19 26.85
CA ALA A 148 33.51 -17.13 26.43
C ALA A 148 34.96 -17.62 26.39
N LYS A 149 35.38 -18.44 27.37
CA LYS A 149 36.72 -19.03 27.42
C LYS A 149 37.10 -19.81 26.16
N LEU A 150 36.14 -20.39 25.45
CA LEU A 150 36.39 -21.12 24.19
C LEU A 150 36.81 -20.19 23.04
N TYR A 151 36.42 -18.91 23.08
CA TYR A 151 36.74 -17.92 22.04
C TYR A 151 37.90 -17.01 22.42
N ILE A 152 37.97 -16.56 23.68
CA ILE A 152 38.97 -15.57 24.14
C ILE A 152 40.04 -16.17 25.05
N GLY A 153 39.95 -17.46 25.37
CA GLY A 153 40.86 -18.14 26.29
C GLY A 153 40.54 -17.85 27.76
N SER A 154 41.25 -18.49 28.69
CA SER A 154 41.09 -18.25 30.15
C SER A 154 41.79 -16.95 30.59
N LYS A 155 41.47 -16.43 31.79
CA LYS A 155 42.17 -15.28 32.39
C LYS A 155 43.70 -15.40 32.34
N LYS A 156 44.23 -16.63 32.47
CA LYS A 156 45.67 -16.91 32.48
C LYS A 156 46.28 -17.07 31.08
N LYS A 157 45.45 -17.33 30.06
CA LYS A 157 45.87 -17.60 28.67
C LYS A 157 44.86 -17.01 27.70
N ARG A 158 44.78 -15.67 27.65
CA ARG A 158 43.96 -14.97 26.65
C ARG A 158 44.62 -15.05 25.28
N HIS A 159 43.83 -15.13 24.23
CA HIS A 159 44.31 -15.07 22.85
C HIS A 159 43.43 -14.14 22.01
N ASP A 160 44.04 -13.57 20.98
CA ASP A 160 43.35 -12.66 20.06
C ASP A 160 42.51 -13.45 19.06
N MET A 161 41.37 -12.87 18.67
CA MET A 161 40.49 -13.47 17.67
C MET A 161 40.76 -12.87 16.30
N ASP A 162 40.87 -13.72 15.29
CA ASP A 162 40.80 -13.28 13.89
C ASP A 162 39.36 -12.97 13.47
N TYR A 163 39.18 -12.48 12.24
CA TYR A 163 37.86 -12.15 11.68
C TYR A 163 36.86 -13.31 11.74
N GLN A 164 37.31 -14.53 11.44
CA GLN A 164 36.44 -15.71 11.37
C GLN A 164 35.99 -16.13 12.77
N GLN A 165 36.92 -16.17 13.72
CA GLN A 165 36.63 -16.48 15.13
C GLN A 165 35.71 -15.44 15.75
N PHE A 166 35.98 -14.16 15.52
CA PHE A 166 35.18 -13.06 16.04
C PHE A 166 33.74 -13.09 15.49
N SER A 167 33.58 -13.30 14.18
CA SER A 167 32.26 -13.38 13.55
C SER A 167 31.42 -14.54 14.10
N GLN A 168 32.05 -15.70 14.30
CA GLN A 168 31.38 -16.86 14.87
C GLN A 168 31.02 -16.67 16.35
N MET A 169 31.88 -15.98 17.12
CA MET A 169 31.59 -15.59 18.51
C MET A 169 30.36 -14.68 18.57
N LEU A 170 30.31 -13.61 17.76
CA LEU A 170 29.17 -12.69 17.73
C LEU A 170 27.84 -13.41 17.44
N ARG A 171 27.85 -14.37 16.51
CA ARG A 171 26.65 -15.17 16.19
C ARG A 171 26.17 -16.02 17.38
N GLY A 172 27.07 -16.49 18.24
CA GLY A 172 26.73 -17.27 19.43
C GLY A 172 26.39 -16.41 20.65
N LEU A 173 26.91 -15.18 20.70
CA LEU A 173 26.85 -14.32 21.87
C LEU A 173 25.42 -14.03 22.35
N GLN A 174 24.50 -13.74 21.44
CA GLN A 174 23.11 -13.43 21.80
C GLN A 174 22.45 -14.56 22.61
N GLY A 175 22.73 -15.82 22.26
CA GLY A 175 22.21 -16.97 23.00
C GLY A 175 22.83 -17.17 24.36
N GLU A 176 24.13 -16.91 24.49
CA GLU A 176 24.80 -16.96 25.78
C GLU A 176 24.32 -15.82 26.70
N ARG A 177 24.08 -14.62 26.16
CA ARG A 177 23.50 -13.50 26.92
C ARG A 177 22.14 -13.86 27.50
N ILE A 178 21.25 -14.41 26.68
CA ILE A 178 19.91 -14.85 27.14
C ILE A 178 20.05 -15.96 28.20
N ARG A 179 20.98 -16.91 28.02
CA ARG A 179 21.21 -17.99 28.98
C ARG A 179 21.69 -17.47 30.34
N GLN A 180 22.67 -16.56 30.36
CA GLN A 180 23.16 -15.97 31.60
C GLN A 180 22.12 -15.08 32.27
N ALA A 181 21.38 -14.31 31.48
CA ALA A 181 20.29 -13.50 31.98
C ALA A 181 19.21 -14.37 32.65
N PHE A 182 18.80 -15.47 32.01
CA PHE A 182 17.88 -16.43 32.59
C PHE A 182 18.38 -16.98 33.94
N GLN A 183 19.64 -17.42 34.00
CA GLN A 183 20.26 -17.93 35.23
C GLN A 183 20.33 -16.89 36.35
N MET A 184 20.35 -15.59 36.02
CA MET A 184 20.36 -14.51 37.00
C MET A 184 18.98 -14.28 37.64
N PHE A 185 17.91 -14.44 36.86
CA PHE A 185 16.53 -14.28 37.32
C PHE A 185 15.96 -15.56 37.95
N ASP A 186 16.47 -16.73 37.57
CA ASP A 186 16.19 -18.03 38.19
C ASP A 186 16.90 -18.17 39.56
N LYS A 187 16.33 -17.53 40.59
CA LYS A 187 16.93 -17.42 41.93
C LYS A 187 16.94 -18.74 42.71
N ASP A 188 15.97 -19.60 42.47
CA ASP A 188 15.78 -20.90 43.13
C ASP A 188 16.37 -22.06 42.33
N GLY A 189 16.76 -21.84 41.07
CA GLY A 189 17.37 -22.85 40.22
C GLY A 189 16.37 -23.91 39.76
N ASP A 190 15.07 -23.57 39.76
CA ASP A 190 13.99 -24.47 39.38
C ASP A 190 13.76 -24.53 37.86
N GLY A 191 14.43 -23.64 37.11
CA GLY A 191 14.32 -23.54 35.65
C GLY A 191 13.14 -22.70 35.17
N TYR A 192 12.56 -21.86 36.03
CA TYR A 192 11.45 -20.95 35.74
C TYR A 192 11.76 -19.51 36.17
N ILE A 193 11.19 -18.56 35.44
CA ILE A 193 11.26 -17.12 35.75
C ILE A 193 9.86 -16.49 35.69
N GLU A 194 9.70 -15.33 36.30
CA GLU A 194 8.45 -14.57 36.20
C GLU A 194 8.28 -13.96 34.79
N PRO A 195 7.04 -13.75 34.31
CA PRO A 195 6.79 -13.15 32.99
C PRO A 195 7.45 -11.78 32.80
N GLU A 196 7.54 -10.97 33.85
CA GLU A 196 8.18 -9.65 33.83
C GLU A 196 9.71 -9.76 33.64
N ASP A 197 10.33 -10.77 34.25
CA ASP A 197 11.76 -11.05 34.06
C ASP A 197 12.04 -11.50 32.63
N PHE A 198 11.16 -12.34 32.05
CA PHE A 198 11.24 -12.72 30.64
C PHE A 198 11.13 -11.50 29.71
N GLU A 199 10.15 -10.62 29.95
CA GLU A 199 9.98 -9.39 29.19
C GLU A 199 11.24 -8.51 29.25
N ARG A 200 11.84 -8.37 30.44
CA ARG A 200 13.09 -7.62 30.60
C ARG A 200 14.24 -8.23 29.78
N ILE A 201 14.44 -9.56 29.87
CA ILE A 201 15.49 -10.25 29.11
C ILE A 201 15.33 -9.99 27.61
N ILE A 202 14.13 -10.13 27.07
CA ILE A 202 13.86 -9.97 25.64
C ILE A 202 14.00 -8.51 25.20
N ASN A 203 13.52 -7.55 25.99
CA ASN A 203 13.69 -6.13 25.69
C ASN A 203 15.18 -5.76 25.59
N GLU A 204 16.02 -6.21 26.52
CA GLU A 204 17.45 -5.86 26.51
C GLU A 204 18.30 -6.63 25.46
N THR A 205 17.83 -7.79 24.99
CA THR A 205 18.63 -8.67 24.10
C THR A 205 18.14 -8.74 22.66
N ALA A 206 16.87 -8.41 22.39
CA ALA A 206 16.25 -8.65 21.09
C ALA A 206 15.24 -7.58 20.64
N ARG A 207 14.96 -6.52 21.41
CA ARG A 207 13.95 -5.48 21.07
C ARG A 207 14.03 -4.95 19.64
N HIS A 208 15.23 -4.72 19.14
CA HIS A 208 15.48 -4.16 17.81
C HIS A 208 15.11 -5.12 16.65
N LYS A 209 14.81 -6.39 16.95
CA LYS A 209 14.40 -7.44 16.00
C LYS A 209 12.89 -7.74 16.05
N LEU A 210 12.16 -7.22 17.03
CA LEU A 210 10.76 -7.63 17.30
C LEU A 210 9.77 -6.52 16.97
N SER A 211 8.56 -6.91 16.56
CA SER A 211 7.44 -5.99 16.35
C SER A 211 6.94 -5.37 17.65
N ASP A 212 6.29 -4.21 17.59
CA ASP A 212 5.68 -3.61 18.79
C ASP A 212 4.58 -4.51 19.36
N HIS A 213 3.84 -5.20 18.49
CA HIS A 213 2.83 -6.19 18.89
C HIS A 213 3.41 -7.35 19.69
N LEU A 214 4.59 -7.87 19.33
CA LEU A 214 5.25 -8.88 20.13
C LEU A 214 5.67 -8.34 21.49
N LEU A 215 6.30 -7.16 21.52
CA LEU A 215 6.85 -6.54 22.72
C LEU A 215 5.76 -6.26 23.77
N GLU A 216 4.63 -5.67 23.36
CA GLU A 216 3.51 -5.37 24.25
C GLU A 216 2.85 -6.62 24.85
N ASN A 217 2.96 -7.75 24.16
CA ASN A 217 2.26 -8.99 24.54
C ASN A 217 3.19 -10.06 25.12
N LEU A 218 4.48 -9.78 25.38
CA LEU A 218 5.46 -10.78 25.85
C LEU A 218 5.00 -11.51 27.12
N HIS A 219 4.36 -10.80 28.04
CA HIS A 219 3.81 -11.35 29.28
C HIS A 219 2.81 -12.49 29.04
N THR A 220 2.09 -12.50 27.91
CA THR A 220 1.09 -13.53 27.59
C THR A 220 1.69 -14.90 27.28
N LEU A 221 3.03 -15.02 27.15
CA LEU A 221 3.70 -16.28 26.85
C LEU A 221 3.46 -17.34 27.94
N CYS A 222 3.25 -16.94 29.19
CA CYS A 222 2.92 -17.86 30.28
C CYS A 222 1.64 -18.66 30.00
N ASN A 223 0.70 -18.12 29.22
CA ASN A 223 -0.57 -18.77 28.91
C ASN A 223 -0.43 -20.04 28.04
N ILE A 224 0.72 -20.23 27.39
CA ILE A 224 0.99 -21.44 26.57
C ILE A 224 1.34 -22.64 27.45
N SER A 225 1.94 -22.39 28.61
CA SER A 225 2.34 -23.43 29.57
C SER A 225 1.27 -23.60 30.63
N GLN A 226 1.18 -24.80 31.24
CA GLN A 226 0.20 -25.08 32.30
C GLN A 226 0.46 -24.33 33.63
N GLY A 227 1.42 -23.40 33.67
CA GLY A 227 1.83 -22.66 34.85
C GLY A 227 1.94 -21.16 34.59
N SER A 228 1.89 -20.36 35.66
CA SER A 228 2.00 -18.88 35.59
C SER A 228 3.40 -18.38 35.27
N LYS A 229 4.44 -19.23 35.45
CA LYS A 229 5.84 -18.89 35.21
C LYS A 229 6.32 -19.31 33.82
N VAL A 230 7.40 -18.68 33.33
CA VAL A 230 8.04 -18.97 32.04
C VAL A 230 9.22 -19.91 32.24
N SER A 231 9.19 -21.09 31.62
CA SER A 231 10.30 -22.05 31.68
C SER A 231 11.47 -21.67 30.76
N TYR A 232 12.68 -22.16 31.05
CA TYR A 232 13.83 -22.01 30.15
C TYR A 232 13.55 -22.56 28.74
N ALA A 233 12.74 -23.62 28.64
CA ALA A 233 12.35 -24.21 27.37
C ALA A 233 11.56 -23.21 26.51
N ASN A 234 10.62 -22.46 27.09
CA ASN A 234 9.85 -21.42 26.41
C ASN A 234 10.77 -20.31 25.89
N VAL A 235 11.72 -19.85 26.70
CA VAL A 235 12.70 -18.81 26.31
C VAL A 235 13.54 -19.29 25.12
N ARG A 236 13.98 -20.55 25.14
CA ARG A 236 14.74 -21.16 24.04
C ARG A 236 13.93 -21.30 22.76
N ALA A 237 12.68 -21.74 22.85
CA ALA A 237 11.80 -21.83 21.68
C ALA A 237 11.50 -20.43 21.09
N PHE A 238 11.24 -19.44 21.93
CA PHE A 238 11.06 -18.05 21.49
C PHE A 238 12.32 -17.53 20.77
N GLN A 239 13.49 -17.79 21.33
CA GLN A 239 14.76 -17.40 20.71
C GLN A 239 14.97 -18.08 19.34
N ASN A 240 14.73 -19.40 19.24
CA ASN A 240 14.86 -20.14 17.98
C ASN A 240 13.90 -19.60 16.91
N MET A 241 12.65 -19.29 17.29
CA MET A 241 11.66 -18.69 16.41
C MET A 241 12.14 -17.35 15.83
N ILE A 242 12.69 -16.46 16.66
CA ILE A 242 13.23 -15.16 16.21
C ILE A 242 14.43 -15.37 15.28
N LYS A 243 15.32 -16.31 15.61
CA LYS A 243 16.52 -16.58 14.84
C LYS A 243 16.21 -17.07 13.42
N GLU A 244 15.14 -17.84 13.27
CA GLU A 244 14.71 -18.43 12.00
C GLU A 244 13.49 -17.70 11.39
N MET A 245 13.28 -16.41 11.74
CA MET A 245 12.13 -15.59 11.31
C MET A 245 11.92 -15.61 9.79
N ASP A 246 12.98 -15.48 9.00
CA ASP A 246 12.90 -15.49 7.53
C ASP A 246 12.40 -16.84 6.98
N LEU A 247 12.85 -17.95 7.59
CA LEU A 247 12.42 -19.29 7.22
C LEU A 247 10.96 -19.53 7.64
N VAL A 248 10.59 -19.09 8.85
CA VAL A 248 9.20 -19.12 9.34
C VAL A 248 8.29 -18.38 8.36
N GLU A 249 8.67 -17.17 7.97
CA GLU A 249 7.93 -16.34 7.02
C GLU A 249 7.79 -17.03 5.65
N PHE A 250 8.88 -17.61 5.12
CA PHE A 250 8.86 -18.36 3.87
C PHE A 250 7.90 -19.56 3.93
N ILE A 251 7.89 -20.31 5.04
CA ILE A 251 7.00 -21.44 5.25
C ILE A 251 5.54 -20.96 5.29
N ILE A 252 5.23 -19.90 6.05
CA ILE A 252 3.88 -19.33 6.16
C ILE A 252 3.38 -18.87 4.80
N ARG A 253 4.19 -18.14 4.04
CA ARG A 253 3.83 -17.69 2.68
C ARG A 253 3.46 -18.86 1.79
N ARG A 254 4.28 -19.91 1.79
CA ARG A 254 4.05 -21.10 0.96
C ARG A 254 2.84 -21.91 1.43
N ALA A 255 2.57 -21.92 2.74
CA ALA A 255 1.39 -22.57 3.31
C ALA A 255 0.11 -21.79 2.97
N CYS A 256 0.09 -20.47 3.16
CA CYS A 256 -1.05 -19.61 2.85
C CYS A 256 -1.36 -19.61 1.35
N ALA A 257 -0.34 -19.60 0.48
CA ALA A 257 -0.53 -19.67 -0.97
C ALA A 257 -1.16 -20.98 -1.46
N LYS A 258 -1.05 -22.07 -0.69
CA LYS A 258 -1.70 -23.35 -0.98
C LYS A 258 -3.10 -23.46 -0.40
N SER A 259 -3.45 -22.61 0.58
CA SER A 259 -4.78 -22.62 1.16
C SER A 259 -5.75 -21.87 0.27
N SER A 260 -6.97 -22.39 0.13
CA SER A 260 -8.03 -21.77 -0.68
C SER A 260 -8.53 -20.44 -0.11
N ASP A 261 -8.48 -20.28 1.21
CA ASP A 261 -8.90 -19.09 1.95
C ASP A 261 -7.73 -18.15 2.31
N GLY A 262 -6.50 -18.51 1.96
CA GLY A 262 -5.29 -17.76 2.32
C GLY A 262 -4.96 -17.76 3.82
N LYS A 263 -5.63 -18.59 4.64
CA LYS A 263 -5.37 -18.76 6.08
C LYS A 263 -4.88 -20.16 6.38
N ILE A 264 -4.07 -20.32 7.42
CA ILE A 264 -3.48 -21.61 7.81
C ILE A 264 -3.70 -21.92 9.29
N THR A 265 -3.73 -23.20 9.59
CA THR A 265 -3.71 -23.77 10.95
C THR A 265 -2.29 -24.17 11.36
N ARG A 266 -2.09 -24.40 12.65
CA ARG A 266 -0.83 -24.92 13.21
C ARG A 266 -0.37 -26.21 12.53
N ALA A 267 -1.29 -27.13 12.29
CA ALA A 267 -0.98 -28.42 11.66
C ALA A 267 -0.54 -28.24 10.20
N GLU A 268 -1.19 -27.35 9.45
CA GLU A 268 -0.82 -27.02 8.07
C GLU A 268 0.57 -26.37 8.00
N PHE A 269 0.90 -25.49 8.97
CA PHE A 269 2.24 -24.90 9.10
C PHE A 269 3.30 -25.98 9.35
N LEU A 270 3.13 -26.84 10.36
CA LEU A 270 4.09 -27.90 10.68
C LEU A 270 4.28 -28.89 9.52
N ASN A 271 3.18 -29.27 8.85
CA ASN A 271 3.22 -30.12 7.66
C ASN A 271 3.97 -29.46 6.50
N GLN A 272 3.82 -28.15 6.33
CA GLN A 272 4.53 -27.42 5.29
C GLN A 272 6.00 -27.20 5.64
N ALA A 273 6.33 -26.98 6.91
CA ALA A 273 7.69 -26.93 7.41
C ALA A 273 8.42 -28.25 7.13
N ALA A 274 7.83 -29.38 7.51
CA ALA A 274 8.39 -30.72 7.27
C ALA A 274 8.59 -31.05 5.77
N LYS A 275 7.84 -30.41 4.87
CA LYS A 275 8.03 -30.55 3.41
C LYS A 275 9.16 -29.71 2.85
N ILE A 276 9.47 -28.57 3.49
CA ILE A 276 10.52 -27.64 3.04
C ILE A 276 11.87 -28.05 3.60
N THR A 277 11.89 -28.53 4.84
CA THR A 277 13.12 -28.79 5.60
C THR A 277 13.47 -30.27 5.53
N ARG A 278 14.77 -30.60 5.36
CA ARG A 278 15.23 -32.00 5.32
C ARG A 278 15.13 -32.70 6.69
N PHE A 279 15.22 -31.92 7.76
CA PHE A 279 15.06 -32.35 9.14
C PHE A 279 13.93 -31.55 9.78
N SER A 280 13.30 -32.07 10.84
CA SER A 280 12.34 -31.30 11.63
C SER A 280 13.08 -30.15 12.31
N LEU A 281 13.01 -28.96 11.70
CA LEU A 281 13.68 -27.76 12.19
C LEU A 281 12.89 -27.05 13.29
N PHE A 282 11.58 -27.27 13.34
CA PHE A 282 10.69 -26.59 14.29
C PHE A 282 10.13 -27.56 15.32
N THR A 283 10.26 -27.20 16.59
CA THR A 283 9.58 -27.91 17.68
C THR A 283 8.09 -27.55 17.70
N PRO A 284 7.22 -28.43 18.23
CA PRO A 284 5.81 -28.10 18.42
C PRO A 284 5.61 -26.81 19.24
N MET A 285 6.46 -26.59 20.24
CA MET A 285 6.43 -25.42 21.12
C MET A 285 6.80 -24.12 20.37
N GLU A 286 7.76 -24.15 19.44
CA GLU A 286 8.06 -22.99 18.59
C GLU A 286 6.85 -22.61 17.71
N ALA A 287 6.13 -23.61 17.18
CA ALA A 287 4.89 -23.37 16.45
C ALA A 287 3.76 -22.86 17.36
N ASP A 288 3.67 -23.34 18.60
CA ASP A 288 2.69 -22.86 19.58
C ASP A 288 2.90 -21.39 19.92
N ILE A 289 4.15 -20.99 20.17
CA ILE A 289 4.53 -19.60 20.43
C ILE A 289 4.15 -18.70 19.26
N LEU A 290 4.50 -19.11 18.04
CA LEU A 290 4.16 -18.35 16.83
C LEU A 290 2.64 -18.16 16.67
N PHE A 291 1.87 -19.23 16.80
CA PHE A 291 0.42 -19.19 16.63
C PHE A 291 -0.29 -18.47 17.78
N HIS A 292 0.23 -18.57 19.01
CA HIS A 292 -0.25 -17.82 20.16
C HIS A 292 -0.21 -16.31 19.86
N PHE A 293 0.98 -15.77 19.58
CA PHE A 293 1.15 -14.33 19.32
C PHE A 293 0.40 -13.84 18.08
N ALA A 294 0.33 -14.67 17.03
CA ALA A 294 -0.39 -14.32 15.81
C ALA A 294 -1.91 -14.38 15.98
N SER A 295 -2.42 -15.20 16.89
CA SER A 295 -3.86 -15.32 17.18
C SER A 295 -4.41 -14.25 18.12
N LEU A 296 -3.55 -13.47 18.79
CA LEU A 296 -3.98 -12.41 19.70
C LEU A 296 -4.87 -11.40 18.96
N GLY A 297 -6.14 -11.33 19.37
CA GLY A 297 -7.17 -10.48 18.76
C GLY A 297 -7.96 -11.11 17.61
N GLU A 298 -7.73 -12.37 17.24
CA GLU A 298 -8.45 -13.08 16.18
C GLU A 298 -9.07 -14.39 16.70
N ALA A 299 -10.40 -14.50 16.67
CA ALA A 299 -11.10 -15.67 17.19
C ALA A 299 -11.07 -16.89 16.22
N SER A 300 -10.55 -16.76 15.00
CA SER A 300 -10.88 -17.68 13.91
C SER A 300 -10.11 -19.01 13.85
N GLY A 301 -9.15 -19.29 14.74
CA GLY A 301 -8.36 -20.56 14.77
C GLY A 301 -7.50 -20.85 13.53
N ARG A 302 -7.79 -20.22 12.39
CA ARG A 302 -7.01 -20.13 11.16
C ARG A 302 -6.49 -18.70 11.03
N LEU A 303 -5.22 -18.53 10.68
CA LEU A 303 -4.53 -17.24 10.67
C LEU A 303 -4.02 -16.92 9.25
N GLY A 304 -4.17 -15.68 8.82
CA GLY A 304 -3.70 -15.21 7.51
C GLY A 304 -2.34 -14.54 7.58
N LEU A 305 -1.79 -14.17 6.42
CA LEU A 305 -0.49 -13.47 6.31
C LEU A 305 -0.42 -12.20 7.16
N ARG A 306 -1.53 -11.45 7.28
CA ARG A 306 -1.58 -10.23 8.09
C ARG A 306 -1.42 -10.51 9.57
N ASP A 307 -1.94 -11.62 10.06
CA ASP A 307 -1.88 -12.00 11.48
C ASP A 307 -0.44 -12.38 11.85
N PHE A 308 0.25 -13.12 10.98
CA PHE A 308 1.66 -13.41 11.15
C PHE A 308 2.56 -12.18 10.93
N ALA A 309 2.18 -11.23 10.07
CA ALA A 309 2.93 -9.99 9.87
C ALA A 309 3.04 -9.16 11.16
N LYS A 310 2.01 -9.18 12.02
CA LYS A 310 2.06 -8.52 13.35
C LYS A 310 3.20 -9.05 14.21
N VAL A 311 3.58 -10.32 14.02
CA VAL A 311 4.60 -11.00 14.80
C VAL A 311 5.97 -10.90 14.12
N LEU A 312 6.01 -11.10 12.80
CA LEU A 312 7.26 -11.27 12.07
C LEU A 312 7.88 -9.96 11.56
N ASP A 313 7.09 -8.90 11.36
CA ASP A 313 7.60 -7.63 10.83
C ASP A 313 8.07 -6.70 11.95
N PRO A 314 9.38 -6.42 12.08
CA PRO A 314 9.89 -5.53 13.13
C PRO A 314 9.42 -4.09 12.99
N SER A 315 8.91 -3.69 11.81
CA SER A 315 8.34 -2.36 11.55
C SER A 315 6.85 -2.26 11.88
N TRP A 316 6.22 -3.36 12.31
CA TRP A 316 4.82 -3.35 12.72
C TRP A 316 4.60 -2.55 14.00
N ARG A 317 3.65 -1.62 13.94
CA ARG A 317 3.23 -0.75 15.05
C ARG A 317 1.78 -1.01 15.42
N ASN A 318 1.51 -1.14 16.71
CA ASN A 318 0.13 -1.17 17.21
C ASN A 318 -0.43 0.26 17.21
N ARG A 319 -1.61 0.44 16.58
CA ARG A 319 -2.30 1.73 16.58
C ARG A 319 -2.97 1.93 17.93
N GLY A 320 -2.33 2.69 18.82
CA GLY A 320 -3.00 3.38 19.92
C GLY A 320 -2.13 3.62 21.14
N GLU A 321 -1.67 4.88 21.32
CA GLU A 321 -1.58 5.57 22.63
C GLU A 321 -1.10 7.04 22.57
N GLU A 322 -0.79 7.63 21.40
CA GLU A 322 -0.40 9.06 21.32
C GLU A 322 -1.49 10.05 20.86
N ASP A 323 -2.71 9.61 20.53
CA ASP A 323 -3.79 10.52 20.13
C ASP A 323 -4.76 10.80 21.29
N GLY A 324 -4.49 11.84 22.07
CA GLY A 324 -5.39 12.32 23.12
C GLY A 324 -6.78 12.74 22.60
N PRO A 325 -7.77 12.96 23.49
CA PRO A 325 -9.18 13.18 23.12
C PRO A 325 -9.45 14.40 22.20
N LEU A 326 -8.53 15.36 22.10
CA LEU A 326 -8.61 16.45 21.11
C LEU A 326 -8.32 16.01 19.66
N ALA A 327 -7.58 14.90 19.46
CA ALA A 327 -7.29 14.33 18.15
C ALA A 327 -8.44 13.49 17.62
N ALA A 328 -9.26 12.87 18.47
CA ALA A 328 -10.44 12.09 18.06
C ALA A 328 -11.47 12.97 17.33
N VAL A 329 -11.74 14.19 17.81
CA VAL A 329 -12.68 15.13 17.17
C VAL A 329 -12.11 15.70 15.85
N LYS A 330 -10.80 15.94 15.79
CA LYS A 330 -10.10 16.32 14.54
C LYS A 330 -9.98 15.16 13.55
N SER A 331 -9.89 13.92 14.02
CA SER A 331 -9.83 12.71 13.21
C SER A 331 -11.18 12.42 12.56
N THR A 332 -12.29 12.44 13.31
CA THR A 332 -13.62 12.20 12.74
C THR A 332 -14.01 13.25 11.70
N SER A 333 -13.66 14.52 11.93
CA SER A 333 -13.87 15.59 10.95
C SER A 333 -12.96 15.41 9.73
N LYS A 334 -11.66 15.14 9.92
CA LYS A 334 -10.71 14.88 8.82
C LYS A 334 -11.06 13.61 8.04
N GLU A 335 -11.60 12.59 8.68
CA GLU A 335 -12.12 11.37 8.05
C GLU A 335 -13.37 11.65 7.23
N PHE A 336 -14.33 12.40 7.77
CA PHE A 336 -15.50 12.84 7.01
C PHE A 336 -15.11 13.72 5.82
N PHE A 337 -14.24 14.72 6.01
CA PHE A 337 -13.73 15.56 4.92
C PHE A 337 -12.92 14.76 3.90
N SER A 338 -12.12 13.77 4.32
CA SER A 338 -11.39 12.87 3.41
C SER A 338 -12.34 11.97 2.61
N GLN A 339 -13.39 11.46 3.23
CA GLN A 339 -14.40 10.61 2.59
C GLN A 339 -15.26 11.41 1.62
N VAL A 340 -15.60 12.65 1.97
CA VAL A 340 -16.28 13.59 1.08
C VAL A 340 -15.36 14.00 -0.07
N ALA A 341 -14.06 14.24 0.17
CA ALA A 341 -13.10 14.59 -0.87
C ALA A 341 -12.83 13.42 -1.83
N GLU A 342 -12.75 12.18 -1.33
CA GLU A 342 -12.63 10.97 -2.14
C GLU A 342 -13.90 10.72 -2.97
N SER A 343 -15.08 10.93 -2.37
CA SER A 343 -16.35 10.85 -3.08
C SER A 343 -16.47 11.95 -4.15
N ALA A 344 -16.03 13.18 -3.85
CA ALA A 344 -15.99 14.29 -4.79
C ALA A 344 -14.99 14.05 -5.93
N TYR A 345 -13.88 13.37 -5.64
CA TYR A 345 -12.90 12.96 -6.63
C TYR A 345 -13.47 11.90 -7.59
N GLY A 346 -14.06 10.83 -7.05
CA GLY A 346 -14.77 9.81 -7.84
C GLY A 346 -15.91 10.41 -8.67
N PHE A 347 -16.63 11.37 -8.10
CA PHE A 347 -17.67 12.13 -8.80
C PHE A 347 -17.10 12.97 -9.95
N GLY A 348 -15.96 13.65 -9.75
CA GLY A 348 -15.29 14.45 -10.78
C GLY A 348 -14.80 13.59 -11.95
N LEU A 349 -14.14 12.47 -11.67
CA LEU A 349 -13.70 11.51 -12.69
C LEU A 349 -14.88 10.88 -13.42
N GLY A 350 -15.92 10.48 -12.69
CA GLY A 350 -17.15 9.93 -13.27
C GLY A 350 -17.88 10.93 -14.17
N SER A 351 -17.88 12.21 -13.80
CA SER A 351 -18.43 13.31 -14.60
C SER A 351 -17.68 13.50 -15.92
N LEU A 352 -16.34 13.54 -15.87
CA LEU A 352 -15.49 13.69 -17.04
C LEU A 352 -15.59 12.48 -17.98
N ALA A 353 -15.57 11.29 -17.41
CA ALA A 353 -15.75 10.05 -18.16
C ALA A 353 -17.13 9.97 -18.83
N GLY A 354 -18.19 10.35 -18.10
CA GLY A 354 -19.56 10.42 -18.63
C GLY A 354 -19.71 11.45 -19.76
N ALA A 355 -19.09 12.62 -19.61
CA ALA A 355 -19.05 13.64 -20.65
C ALA A 355 -18.32 13.14 -21.90
N PHE A 356 -17.16 12.48 -21.73
CA PHE A 356 -16.40 11.90 -22.84
C PHE A 356 -17.20 10.82 -23.58
N GLY A 357 -17.83 9.90 -22.86
CA GLY A 357 -18.66 8.86 -23.48
C GLY A 357 -19.88 9.43 -24.22
N ALA A 358 -20.52 10.48 -23.67
CA ALA A 358 -21.60 11.19 -24.33
C ALA A 358 -21.12 11.94 -25.59
N PHE A 359 -19.94 12.53 -25.55
CA PHE A 359 -19.33 13.22 -26.68
C PHE A 359 -19.05 12.24 -27.84
N MET A 360 -18.45 11.09 -27.58
CA MET A 360 -18.14 10.07 -28.59
C MET A 360 -19.38 9.53 -29.34
N VAL A 361 -20.51 9.43 -28.64
CA VAL A 361 -21.76 8.87 -29.22
C VAL A 361 -22.70 9.97 -29.73
N TYR A 362 -22.38 11.24 -29.50
CA TYR A 362 -23.23 12.36 -29.85
C TYR A 362 -23.68 12.38 -31.34
N PRO A 363 -22.83 12.06 -32.33
CA PRO A 363 -23.28 12.00 -33.72
C PRO A 363 -24.43 10.99 -33.96
N ILE A 364 -24.40 9.85 -33.28
CA ILE A 364 -25.45 8.82 -33.34
C ILE A 364 -26.73 9.35 -32.69
N ASP A 365 -26.59 10.07 -31.58
CA ASP A 365 -27.70 10.72 -30.87
C ASP A 365 -28.37 11.81 -31.71
N LEU A 366 -27.58 12.64 -32.41
CA LEU A 366 -28.10 13.68 -33.29
C LEU A 366 -28.90 13.07 -34.45
N VAL A 367 -28.35 12.04 -35.10
CA VAL A 367 -29.06 11.35 -36.20
C VAL A 367 -30.35 10.71 -35.69
N LYS A 368 -30.30 10.02 -34.55
CA LYS A 368 -31.49 9.41 -33.93
C LYS A 368 -32.55 10.48 -33.63
N THR A 369 -32.17 11.58 -32.99
CA THR A 369 -33.12 12.64 -32.60
C THR A 369 -33.72 13.34 -33.81
N ARG A 370 -32.95 13.64 -34.87
CA ARG A 370 -33.49 14.18 -36.13
C ARG A 370 -34.43 13.21 -36.83
N MET A 371 -34.08 11.92 -36.87
CA MET A 371 -34.95 10.87 -37.42
C MET A 371 -36.25 10.72 -36.61
N GLN A 372 -36.19 10.83 -35.28
CA GLN A 372 -37.36 10.77 -34.39
C GLN A 372 -38.22 12.03 -34.45
N ASN A 373 -37.60 13.20 -34.63
CA ASN A 373 -38.28 14.49 -34.67
C ASN A 373 -38.71 14.92 -36.08
N GLN A 374 -38.47 14.09 -37.10
CA GLN A 374 -38.93 14.35 -38.46
C GLN A 374 -40.46 14.29 -38.51
N ARG A 375 -41.09 15.46 -38.45
CA ARG A 375 -42.51 15.66 -38.73
C ARG A 375 -42.62 15.94 -40.22
N GLY A 376 -43.34 15.10 -40.95
CA GLY A 376 -43.55 15.31 -42.40
C GLY A 376 -44.16 16.69 -42.64
N ALA A 377 -43.58 17.46 -43.54
CA ALA A 377 -44.06 18.80 -43.91
C ALA A 377 -45.29 18.76 -44.86
N GLY A 378 -46.03 17.66 -44.86
CA GLY A 378 -47.15 17.37 -45.77
C GLY A 378 -47.27 15.88 -46.06
N PRO A 379 -48.36 15.41 -46.71
CA PRO A 379 -48.53 14.01 -47.08
C PRO A 379 -47.39 13.58 -48.03
N GLY A 380 -46.51 12.68 -47.58
CA GLY A 380 -45.47 12.05 -48.41
C GLY A 380 -44.04 12.64 -48.33
N ALA A 381 -43.82 13.82 -47.74
CA ALA A 381 -42.48 14.42 -47.70
C ALA A 381 -41.67 13.98 -46.46
N LYS A 382 -40.87 12.92 -46.59
CA LYS A 382 -39.86 12.52 -45.60
C LYS A 382 -38.54 13.28 -45.86
N GLN A 383 -38.12 14.16 -44.94
CA GLN A 383 -36.83 14.89 -45.04
C GLN A 383 -35.61 13.95 -45.11
N TYR A 384 -35.65 12.84 -44.37
CA TYR A 384 -34.65 11.78 -44.35
C TYR A 384 -35.29 10.43 -44.67
N ALA A 385 -34.66 9.66 -45.57
CA ALA A 385 -35.14 8.32 -45.95
C ALA A 385 -34.74 7.25 -44.93
N ASN A 386 -33.53 7.37 -44.37
CA ASN A 386 -32.97 6.48 -43.36
C ASN A 386 -31.88 7.21 -42.55
N SER A 387 -31.39 6.59 -41.47
CA SER A 387 -30.38 7.19 -40.59
C SER A 387 -29.06 7.54 -41.31
N ILE A 388 -28.69 6.78 -42.35
CA ILE A 388 -27.47 7.02 -43.15
C ILE A 388 -27.66 8.25 -44.05
N ASP A 389 -28.84 8.41 -44.65
CA ASP A 389 -29.23 9.58 -45.43
C ASP A 389 -29.28 10.84 -44.54
N CYS A 390 -29.82 10.73 -43.33
CA CYS A 390 -29.76 11.80 -42.33
C CYS A 390 -28.31 12.19 -42.00
N PHE A 391 -27.44 11.21 -41.70
CA PHE A 391 -26.03 11.48 -41.40
C PHE A 391 -25.29 12.16 -42.56
N ARG A 392 -25.46 11.66 -43.79
CA ARG A 392 -24.85 12.24 -45.00
C ARG A 392 -25.34 13.65 -45.27
N LYS A 393 -26.65 13.90 -45.16
CA LYS A 393 -27.24 15.24 -45.34
C LYS A 393 -26.77 16.24 -44.28
N VAL A 394 -26.60 15.81 -43.02
CA VAL A 394 -26.05 16.66 -41.96
C VAL A 394 -24.62 17.07 -42.29
N ILE A 395 -23.76 16.12 -42.67
CA ILE A 395 -22.37 16.43 -43.05
C ILE A 395 -22.34 17.35 -44.28
N ARG A 396 -23.18 17.08 -45.29
CA ARG A 396 -23.21 17.88 -46.53
C ARG A 396 -23.71 19.31 -46.32
N ASN A 397 -24.68 19.51 -45.43
CA ASN A 397 -25.35 20.81 -45.28
C ASN A 397 -24.82 21.64 -44.10
N GLU A 398 -24.33 21.00 -43.03
CA GLU A 398 -23.88 21.66 -41.79
C GLU A 398 -22.41 21.38 -41.45
N GLY A 399 -21.74 20.55 -42.26
CA GLY A 399 -20.36 20.13 -42.04
C GLY A 399 -20.19 19.17 -40.86
N PHE A 400 -18.94 18.76 -40.61
CA PHE A 400 -18.60 17.89 -39.47
C PHE A 400 -18.94 18.51 -38.11
N ARG A 401 -18.88 19.85 -37.98
CA ARG A 401 -19.30 20.55 -36.75
C ARG A 401 -20.81 20.48 -36.52
N GLY A 402 -21.61 20.36 -37.58
CA GLY A 402 -23.06 20.14 -37.50
C GLY A 402 -23.44 18.88 -36.73
N LEU A 403 -22.62 17.83 -36.79
CA LEU A 403 -22.81 16.59 -36.03
C LEU A 403 -22.74 16.79 -34.51
N TYR A 404 -22.14 17.89 -34.04
CA TYR A 404 -21.98 18.23 -32.62
C TYR A 404 -22.84 19.44 -32.19
N SER A 405 -23.75 19.89 -33.06
CA SER A 405 -24.65 21.01 -32.77
C SER A 405 -25.64 20.66 -31.66
N GLY A 406 -25.39 21.18 -30.45
CA GLY A 406 -26.18 20.91 -29.25
C GLY A 406 -25.53 19.93 -28.25
N VAL A 407 -24.23 19.64 -28.41
CA VAL A 407 -23.50 18.75 -27.48
C VAL A 407 -23.41 19.32 -26.07
N LEU A 408 -23.24 20.64 -25.92
CA LEU A 408 -23.05 21.28 -24.61
C LEU A 408 -24.25 21.08 -23.65
N PRO A 409 -25.52 21.34 -24.04
CA PRO A 409 -26.68 20.99 -23.22
C PRO A 409 -26.80 19.50 -22.89
N GLN A 410 -26.30 18.62 -23.76
CA GLN A 410 -26.28 17.18 -23.53
C GLN A 410 -25.26 16.81 -22.46
N LEU A 411 -24.04 17.36 -22.52
CA LEU A 411 -22.98 17.10 -21.54
C LEU A 411 -23.34 17.56 -20.14
N VAL A 412 -23.93 18.75 -20.01
CA VAL A 412 -24.38 19.31 -18.72
C VAL A 412 -25.40 18.41 -18.02
N GLY A 413 -26.25 17.71 -18.78
CA GLY A 413 -27.21 16.76 -18.22
C GLY A 413 -26.63 15.38 -17.91
N VAL A 414 -25.74 14.87 -18.77
CA VAL A 414 -25.23 13.49 -18.67
C VAL A 414 -24.10 13.35 -17.64
N ALA A 415 -23.26 14.38 -17.46
CA ALA A 415 -22.11 14.30 -16.56
C ALA A 415 -22.54 14.03 -15.09
N PRO A 416 -23.49 14.78 -14.50
CA PRO A 416 -23.96 14.49 -13.13
C PRO A 416 -24.67 13.13 -13.03
N GLU A 417 -25.42 12.75 -14.07
CA GLU A 417 -26.12 11.46 -14.12
C GLU A 417 -25.15 10.28 -14.02
N LYS A 418 -24.05 10.30 -14.78
CA LYS A 418 -23.06 9.22 -14.76
C LYS A 418 -22.21 9.24 -13.50
N ALA A 419 -21.84 10.43 -13.01
CA ALA A 419 -21.08 10.57 -11.78
C ALA A 419 -21.79 9.95 -10.58
N ILE A 420 -23.04 10.35 -10.32
CA ILE A 420 -23.82 9.82 -9.19
C ILE A 420 -23.97 8.31 -9.30
N LYS A 421 -24.27 7.81 -10.50
CA LYS A 421 -24.51 6.39 -10.73
C LYS A 421 -23.25 5.54 -10.53
N LEU A 422 -22.07 6.00 -10.97
CA LEU A 422 -20.82 5.28 -10.74
C LEU A 422 -20.41 5.35 -9.26
N THR A 423 -20.42 6.54 -8.65
CA THR A 423 -20.03 6.74 -7.25
C THR A 423 -20.91 5.93 -6.30
N VAL A 424 -22.24 5.97 -6.45
CA VAL A 424 -23.14 5.23 -5.54
C VAL A 424 -23.00 3.72 -5.74
N ASN A 425 -22.82 3.24 -6.98
CA ASN A 425 -22.58 1.83 -7.22
C ASN A 425 -21.29 1.35 -6.54
N ASP A 426 -20.21 2.13 -6.65
CA ASP A 426 -18.93 1.81 -6.02
C ASP A 426 -19.03 1.84 -4.49
N LEU A 427 -19.68 2.85 -3.91
CA LEU A 427 -19.92 2.96 -2.46
C LEU A 427 -20.72 1.76 -1.91
N VAL A 428 -21.83 1.42 -2.56
CA VAL A 428 -22.70 0.33 -2.10
C VAL A 428 -22.02 -1.03 -2.31
N ARG A 429 -21.27 -1.20 -3.40
CA ARG A 429 -20.44 -2.40 -3.60
C ARG A 429 -19.37 -2.52 -2.52
N ASN A 430 -18.66 -1.45 -2.19
CA ASN A 430 -17.66 -1.44 -1.13
C ASN A 430 -18.26 -1.78 0.24
N TYR A 431 -19.47 -1.30 0.53
CA TYR A 431 -20.17 -1.67 1.75
C TYR A 431 -20.52 -3.16 1.84
N PHE A 432 -20.90 -3.78 0.71
CA PHE A 432 -21.23 -5.21 0.66
C PHE A 432 -20.04 -6.14 0.37
N SER A 433 -18.88 -5.59 -0.01
CA SER A 433 -17.63 -6.33 -0.17
C SER A 433 -17.10 -6.74 1.20
N GLY A 434 -17.25 -8.02 1.55
CA GLY A 434 -16.59 -8.58 2.73
C GLY A 434 -15.07 -8.66 2.56
N SER A 435 -14.37 -9.12 3.62
CA SER A 435 -12.89 -9.28 3.67
C SER A 435 -12.26 -10.13 2.55
N GLN A 436 -13.06 -10.81 1.72
CA GLN A 436 -12.61 -11.64 0.58
C GLN A 436 -12.80 -10.96 -0.80
N GLY A 437 -13.35 -9.75 -0.88
CA GLY A 437 -13.52 -9.03 -2.14
C GLY A 437 -14.54 -9.63 -3.12
N GLU A 438 -15.32 -10.63 -2.70
CA GLU A 438 -16.39 -11.23 -3.51
C GLU A 438 -17.77 -10.74 -3.04
N ILE A 439 -18.55 -10.20 -3.98
CA ILE A 439 -19.92 -9.73 -3.76
C ILE A 439 -20.90 -10.76 -4.32
N LYS A 440 -21.88 -11.21 -3.53
CA LYS A 440 -22.95 -12.09 -4.04
C LYS A 440 -23.77 -11.35 -5.10
N TRP A 441 -24.22 -12.05 -6.14
CA TRP A 441 -24.98 -11.46 -7.26
C TRP A 441 -26.21 -10.62 -6.82
N GLN A 442 -26.88 -11.01 -5.73
CA GLN A 442 -28.01 -10.24 -5.17
C GLN A 442 -27.58 -8.85 -4.68
N HIS A 443 -26.44 -8.77 -3.99
CA HIS A 443 -25.90 -7.50 -3.51
C HIS A 443 -25.38 -6.65 -4.67
N GLU A 444 -24.86 -7.26 -5.74
CA GLU A 444 -24.49 -6.52 -6.95
C GLU A 444 -25.71 -5.88 -7.63
N VAL A 445 -26.82 -6.61 -7.71
CA VAL A 445 -28.11 -6.12 -8.23
C VAL A 445 -28.64 -4.99 -7.35
N ILE A 446 -28.57 -5.12 -6.02
CA ILE A 446 -28.98 -4.07 -5.07
C ILE A 446 -28.09 -2.84 -5.21
N ALA A 447 -26.77 -3.00 -5.37
CA ALA A 447 -25.85 -1.89 -5.58
C ALA A 447 -26.18 -1.12 -6.86
N GLY A 448 -26.38 -1.85 -7.98
CA GLY A 448 -26.78 -1.26 -9.24
C GLY A 448 -28.14 -0.57 -9.16
N GLY A 449 -29.13 -1.21 -8.54
CA GLY A 449 -30.47 -0.66 -8.36
C GLY A 449 -30.49 0.60 -7.49
N SER A 450 -29.74 0.60 -6.39
CA SER A 450 -29.61 1.74 -5.47
C SER A 450 -28.92 2.92 -6.15
N ALA A 451 -27.90 2.67 -6.97
CA ALA A 451 -27.26 3.70 -7.78
C ALA A 451 -28.22 4.34 -8.79
N GLY A 452 -29.05 3.53 -9.47
CA GLY A 452 -30.09 4.02 -10.37
C GLY A 452 -31.15 4.86 -9.64
N ALA A 453 -31.59 4.42 -8.45
CA ALA A 453 -32.58 5.14 -7.65
C ALA A 453 -32.03 6.50 -7.18
N CYS A 454 -30.82 6.51 -6.63
CA CYS A 454 -30.14 7.72 -6.17
C CYS A 454 -29.94 8.71 -7.32
N GLN A 455 -29.47 8.25 -8.49
CA GLN A 455 -29.33 9.09 -9.68
C GLN A 455 -30.65 9.80 -10.05
N VAL A 456 -31.78 9.10 -10.04
CA VAL A 456 -33.07 9.70 -10.39
C VAL A 456 -33.47 10.79 -9.40
N VAL A 457 -33.25 10.61 -8.10
CA VAL A 457 -33.60 11.62 -7.07
C VAL A 457 -32.91 12.97 -7.34
N PHE A 458 -31.64 12.93 -7.75
CA PHE A 458 -30.86 14.15 -8.00
C PHE A 458 -30.99 14.69 -9.43
N THR A 459 -31.20 13.83 -10.42
CA THR A 459 -31.23 14.25 -11.84
C THR A 459 -32.63 14.56 -12.35
N ASN A 460 -33.70 14.15 -11.68
CA ASN A 460 -35.07 14.40 -12.16
C ASN A 460 -35.37 15.91 -12.35
N PRO A 461 -34.96 16.83 -11.44
CA PRO A 461 -35.12 18.27 -11.68
C PRO A 461 -34.36 18.78 -12.92
N LEU A 462 -33.20 18.19 -13.24
CA LEU A 462 -32.43 18.53 -14.44
C LEU A 462 -33.10 17.97 -15.70
N GLU A 463 -33.59 16.73 -15.65
CA GLU A 463 -34.30 16.08 -16.75
C GLU A 463 -35.58 16.86 -17.14
N ILE A 464 -36.40 17.26 -16.16
CA ILE A 464 -37.66 17.96 -16.45
C ILE A 464 -37.41 19.36 -17.03
N VAL A 465 -36.41 20.09 -16.53
CA VAL A 465 -36.04 21.41 -17.07
C VAL A 465 -35.52 21.26 -18.50
N LYS A 466 -34.67 20.25 -18.76
CA LYS A 466 -34.16 19.94 -20.10
C LYS A 466 -35.29 19.60 -21.08
N ILE A 467 -36.22 18.72 -20.70
CA ILE A 467 -37.37 18.35 -21.54
C ILE A 467 -38.22 19.59 -21.86
N ARG A 468 -38.54 20.41 -20.85
CA ARG A 468 -39.33 21.64 -21.03
C ARG A 468 -38.66 22.65 -21.96
N LEU A 469 -37.34 22.83 -21.83
CA LEU A 469 -36.56 23.69 -22.72
C LEU A 469 -36.50 23.15 -24.15
N GLN A 470 -36.37 21.83 -24.32
CA GLN A 470 -36.38 21.20 -25.65
C GLN A 470 -37.73 21.34 -26.34
N VAL A 471 -38.83 21.09 -25.62
CA VAL A 471 -40.20 21.27 -26.14
C VAL A 471 -40.46 22.74 -26.49
N GLN A 472 -40.03 23.69 -25.66
CA GLN A 472 -40.13 25.12 -25.98
C GLN A 472 -39.27 25.50 -27.20
N GLY A 473 -38.09 24.90 -27.36
CA GLY A 473 -37.25 25.09 -28.53
C GLY A 473 -37.91 24.59 -29.83
N GLU A 474 -38.70 23.51 -29.76
CA GLU A 474 -39.51 23.06 -30.90
C GLU A 474 -40.67 24.03 -31.19
N VAL A 475 -41.34 24.54 -30.15
CA VAL A 475 -42.44 25.52 -30.29
C VAL A 475 -41.93 26.85 -30.84
N ALA A 476 -40.78 27.34 -30.37
CA ALA A 476 -40.16 28.58 -30.86
C ALA A 476 -39.67 28.49 -32.32
N LYS A 477 -39.43 27.28 -32.84
CA LYS A 477 -39.14 27.05 -34.27
C LYS A 477 -40.39 26.95 -35.13
N SER A 478 -41.55 26.67 -34.54
CA SER A 478 -42.81 26.46 -35.25
C SER A 478 -43.78 27.65 -35.14
N VAL A 479 -43.57 28.55 -34.18
CA VAL A 479 -44.36 29.76 -33.97
C VAL A 479 -43.41 30.95 -33.81
N GLU A 480 -43.40 31.89 -34.77
CA GLU A 480 -42.63 33.13 -34.68
C GLU A 480 -43.14 33.99 -33.51
N GLY A 481 -42.23 34.48 -32.66
CA GLY A 481 -42.56 35.34 -31.52
C GLY A 481 -42.79 34.63 -30.18
N ALA A 482 -42.62 33.30 -30.09
CA ALA A 482 -42.78 32.59 -28.82
C ALA A 482 -41.75 33.04 -27.76
N PRO A 483 -42.17 33.35 -26.51
CA PRO A 483 -41.26 33.85 -25.48
C PRO A 483 -40.22 32.79 -25.09
N LYS A 484 -38.93 33.14 -25.20
CA LYS A 484 -37.81 32.31 -24.73
C LYS A 484 -37.83 32.28 -23.19
N ARG A 485 -38.40 31.23 -22.61
CA ARG A 485 -38.46 31.08 -21.15
C ARG A 485 -37.13 30.50 -20.65
N SER A 486 -36.57 31.13 -19.62
CA SER A 486 -35.33 30.67 -18.97
C SER A 486 -35.58 29.41 -18.13
N ALA A 487 -34.54 28.60 -17.94
CA ALA A 487 -34.53 27.48 -16.98
C ALA A 487 -35.02 27.92 -15.59
N MET A 488 -34.62 29.13 -15.15
CA MET A 488 -35.00 29.69 -13.85
C MET A 488 -36.50 30.01 -13.77
N TRP A 489 -37.12 30.41 -14.89
CA TRP A 489 -38.56 30.65 -14.99
C TRP A 489 -39.33 29.32 -14.87
N ILE A 490 -38.83 28.27 -15.51
CA ILE A 490 -39.42 26.92 -15.45
C ILE A 490 -39.36 26.37 -14.03
N VAL A 491 -38.23 26.51 -13.35
CA VAL A 491 -38.05 26.09 -11.95
C VAL A 491 -39.00 26.84 -11.01
N ARG A 492 -39.12 28.17 -11.15
CA ARG A 492 -40.02 28.99 -10.34
C ARG A 492 -41.50 28.64 -10.54
N ASN A 493 -41.91 28.36 -11.78
CA ASN A 493 -43.32 28.07 -12.08
C ASN A 493 -43.76 26.64 -11.76
N LEU A 494 -42.86 25.65 -11.85
CA LEU A 494 -43.19 24.26 -11.49
C LEU A 494 -43.18 24.05 -9.97
N GLY A 495 -42.34 24.80 -9.25
CA GLY A 495 -42.08 24.55 -7.83
C GLY A 495 -41.44 23.19 -7.58
N LEU A 496 -41.14 22.88 -6.31
CA LEU A 496 -40.46 21.62 -5.94
C LEU A 496 -41.26 20.37 -6.33
N VAL A 497 -42.58 20.37 -6.09
CA VAL A 497 -43.46 19.23 -6.42
C VAL A 497 -43.56 19.02 -7.93
N GLY A 498 -43.61 20.10 -8.71
CA GLY A 498 -43.64 20.02 -10.18
C GLY A 498 -42.33 19.50 -10.77
N LEU A 499 -41.18 19.79 -10.14
CA LEU A 499 -39.87 19.29 -10.58
C LEU A 499 -39.69 17.78 -10.41
N TYR A 500 -40.46 17.14 -9.52
CA TYR A 500 -40.47 15.69 -9.33
C TYR A 500 -41.58 14.97 -10.10
N LYS A 501 -42.37 15.71 -10.89
CA LYS A 501 -43.42 15.12 -11.74
C LYS A 501 -42.76 14.22 -12.80
N GLY A 502 -43.12 12.94 -12.80
CA GLY A 502 -42.54 11.94 -13.70
C GLY A 502 -41.36 11.14 -13.12
N ALA A 503 -40.95 11.41 -11.87
CA ALA A 503 -39.86 10.67 -11.21
C ALA A 503 -40.15 9.16 -11.11
N SER A 504 -41.40 8.76 -10.92
CA SER A 504 -41.80 7.35 -10.89
C SER A 504 -41.54 6.63 -12.22
N ALA A 505 -41.68 7.31 -13.35
CA ALA A 505 -41.36 6.76 -14.66
C ALA A 505 -39.84 6.72 -14.91
N CYS A 506 -39.09 7.67 -14.37
CA CYS A 506 -37.63 7.64 -14.36
C CYS A 506 -37.10 6.46 -13.53
N LEU A 507 -37.62 6.26 -12.32
CA LEU A 507 -37.27 5.13 -11.45
C LEU A 507 -37.57 3.78 -12.12
N LEU A 508 -38.73 3.65 -12.77
CA LEU A 508 -39.11 2.42 -13.49
C LEU A 508 -38.09 2.06 -14.58
N ARG A 509 -37.47 3.04 -15.23
CA ARG A 509 -36.46 2.79 -16.28
C ARG A 509 -35.07 2.59 -15.71
N ASP A 510 -34.64 3.48 -14.82
CA ASP A 510 -33.22 3.63 -14.44
C ASP A 510 -32.79 2.62 -13.36
N VAL A 511 -33.70 2.22 -12.47
CA VAL A 511 -33.41 1.18 -11.46
C VAL A 511 -33.19 -0.18 -12.13
N PRO A 512 -34.11 -0.72 -12.96
CA PRO A 512 -33.89 -2.00 -13.63
C PRO A 512 -32.71 -1.97 -14.60
N PHE A 513 -32.48 -0.83 -15.28
CA PHE A 513 -31.36 -0.70 -16.21
C PHE A 513 -30.04 -0.85 -15.47
N SER A 514 -29.88 -0.18 -14.32
CA SER A 514 -28.66 -0.21 -13.52
C SER A 514 -28.46 -1.54 -12.81
N ALA A 515 -29.54 -2.14 -12.33
CA ALA A 515 -29.56 -3.45 -11.69
C ALA A 515 -29.13 -4.60 -12.63
N ILE A 516 -29.38 -4.47 -13.94
CA ILE A 516 -28.90 -5.43 -14.95
C ILE A 516 -27.48 -5.08 -15.40
N TYR A 517 -27.24 -3.80 -15.70
CA TYR A 517 -26.00 -3.34 -16.32
C TYR A 517 -24.75 -3.61 -15.48
N PHE A 518 -24.75 -3.22 -14.21
CA PHE A 518 -23.55 -3.30 -13.37
C PHE A 518 -23.10 -4.73 -13.06
N PRO A 519 -24.00 -5.68 -12.68
CA PRO A 519 -23.62 -7.08 -12.53
C PRO A 519 -23.13 -7.71 -13.84
N THR A 520 -23.83 -7.47 -14.96
CA THR A 520 -23.39 -8.00 -16.26
C THR A 520 -22.01 -7.48 -16.64
N TYR A 521 -21.71 -6.20 -16.35
CA TYR A 521 -20.39 -5.64 -16.57
C TYR A 521 -19.31 -6.27 -15.66
N SER A 522 -19.59 -6.39 -14.35
CA SER A 522 -18.69 -7.01 -13.36
C SER A 522 -18.29 -8.43 -13.78
N HIS A 523 -19.28 -9.25 -14.12
CA HIS A 523 -19.08 -10.62 -14.55
C HIS A 523 -18.39 -10.74 -15.91
N LEU A 524 -18.70 -9.86 -16.88
CA LEU A 524 -17.97 -9.87 -18.15
C LEU A 524 -16.48 -9.57 -17.97
N LYS A 525 -16.12 -8.65 -17.07
CA LYS A 525 -14.70 -8.40 -16.77
C LYS A 525 -14.02 -9.58 -16.09
N LYS A 526 -14.66 -10.17 -15.07
CA LYS A 526 -14.12 -11.31 -14.30
C LYS A 526 -14.07 -12.60 -15.12
N ASP A 527 -15.20 -13.00 -15.69
CA ASP A 527 -15.42 -14.34 -16.26
C ASP A 527 -14.98 -14.44 -17.73
N LEU A 528 -15.14 -13.38 -18.54
CA LEU A 528 -14.81 -13.40 -19.97
C LEU A 528 -13.41 -12.85 -20.29
N PHE A 529 -12.99 -11.78 -19.61
CA PHE A 529 -11.70 -11.13 -19.88
C PHE A 529 -10.60 -11.47 -18.86
N GLY A 530 -10.96 -12.18 -17.78
CA GLY A 530 -10.03 -12.69 -16.77
C GLY A 530 -9.39 -11.61 -15.91
N GLU A 531 -10.16 -10.60 -15.50
CA GLU A 531 -9.71 -9.59 -14.54
C GLU A 531 -9.31 -10.27 -13.22
N SER A 532 -8.05 -10.10 -12.82
CA SER A 532 -7.52 -10.61 -11.55
C SER A 532 -6.55 -9.59 -10.96
N SER A 533 -6.23 -9.72 -9.67
CA SER A 533 -5.32 -8.81 -8.95
C SER A 533 -3.93 -8.66 -9.61
N THR A 534 -3.55 -9.57 -10.50
CA THR A 534 -2.30 -9.56 -11.28
C THR A 534 -2.44 -9.11 -12.74
N LYS A 535 -3.66 -9.01 -13.30
CA LYS A 535 -3.91 -8.66 -14.71
C LYS A 535 -5.00 -7.59 -14.82
N LYS A 536 -4.58 -6.35 -15.06
CA LYS A 536 -5.49 -5.24 -15.42
C LYS A 536 -5.88 -5.34 -16.89
N LEU A 537 -7.16 -5.11 -17.19
CA LEU A 537 -7.66 -5.17 -18.57
C LEU A 537 -7.18 -3.98 -19.40
N GLY A 538 -6.97 -4.21 -20.70
CA GLY A 538 -6.71 -3.13 -21.64
C GLY A 538 -7.96 -2.30 -21.96
N VAL A 539 -7.76 -1.06 -22.42
CA VAL A 539 -8.84 -0.11 -22.78
C VAL A 539 -9.86 -0.72 -23.76
N LEU A 540 -9.37 -1.50 -24.75
CA LEU A 540 -10.23 -2.16 -25.74
C LEU A 540 -11.11 -3.26 -25.11
N GLN A 541 -10.59 -4.00 -24.14
CA GLN A 541 -11.33 -5.05 -23.43
C GLN A 541 -12.42 -4.43 -22.53
N LEU A 542 -12.09 -3.34 -21.84
CA LEU A 542 -13.05 -2.59 -21.01
C LEU A 542 -14.16 -1.97 -21.84
N LEU A 543 -13.82 -1.38 -23.00
CA LEU A 543 -14.79 -0.85 -23.95
C LEU A 543 -15.73 -1.95 -24.43
N THR A 544 -15.17 -3.11 -24.81
CA THR A 544 -15.95 -4.25 -25.30
C THR A 544 -16.86 -4.82 -24.21
N ALA A 545 -16.36 -4.99 -22.98
CA ALA A 545 -17.15 -5.41 -21.83
C ALA A 545 -18.30 -4.44 -21.54
N GLY A 546 -18.02 -3.13 -21.53
CA GLY A 546 -19.02 -2.09 -21.29
C GLY A 546 -20.09 -2.04 -22.39
N ALA A 547 -19.69 -2.26 -23.64
CA ALA A 547 -20.59 -2.34 -24.78
C ALA A 547 -21.52 -3.56 -24.69
N ILE A 548 -20.99 -4.75 -24.42
CA ILE A 548 -21.76 -5.98 -24.32
C ILE A 548 -22.72 -5.92 -23.12
N ALA A 549 -22.26 -5.44 -21.97
CA ALA A 549 -23.10 -5.28 -20.77
C ALA A 549 -24.30 -4.33 -21.00
N GLY A 550 -24.13 -3.33 -21.87
CA GLY A 550 -25.18 -2.38 -22.22
C GLY A 550 -26.33 -2.98 -23.04
N MET A 551 -26.10 -4.07 -23.78
CA MET A 551 -27.09 -4.66 -24.69
C MET A 551 -28.30 -5.27 -23.95
N PRO A 552 -28.14 -6.21 -23.00
CA PRO A 552 -29.27 -6.80 -22.27
C PRO A 552 -29.97 -5.76 -21.39
N ALA A 553 -29.22 -4.87 -20.73
CA ALA A 553 -29.78 -3.79 -19.93
C ALA A 553 -30.67 -2.85 -20.76
N ALA A 554 -30.22 -2.44 -21.96
CA ALA A 554 -30.99 -1.59 -22.85
C ALA A 554 -32.24 -2.30 -23.40
N TYR A 555 -32.11 -3.56 -23.81
CA TYR A 555 -33.21 -4.30 -24.43
C TYR A 555 -34.31 -4.64 -23.42
N LEU A 556 -33.96 -5.26 -22.29
CA LEU A 556 -34.92 -5.72 -21.29
C LEU A 556 -35.69 -4.58 -20.62
N THR A 557 -35.09 -3.38 -20.57
CA THR A 557 -35.75 -2.20 -20.01
C THR A 557 -36.48 -1.35 -21.05
N THR A 558 -36.55 -1.77 -22.32
CA THR A 558 -37.25 -1.03 -23.40
C THR A 558 -38.73 -0.80 -23.07
N PRO A 559 -39.48 -1.77 -22.51
CA PRO A 559 -40.87 -1.53 -22.10
C PRO A 559 -41.02 -0.37 -21.11
N CYS A 560 -40.10 -0.26 -20.15
CA CYS A 560 -40.10 0.80 -19.15
C CYS A 560 -39.80 2.18 -19.78
N ASP A 561 -38.90 2.22 -20.77
CA ASP A 561 -38.56 3.44 -21.51
C ASP A 561 -39.72 3.90 -22.41
N VAL A 562 -40.43 2.98 -23.08
CA VAL A 562 -41.62 3.31 -23.88
C VAL A 562 -42.73 3.92 -23.01
N ILE A 563 -42.97 3.36 -21.82
CA ILE A 563 -43.95 3.91 -20.88
C ILE A 563 -43.51 5.29 -20.39
N LYS A 564 -42.23 5.47 -20.01
CA LYS A 564 -41.68 6.77 -19.56
C LYS A 564 -41.81 7.83 -20.64
N THR A 565 -41.35 7.53 -21.85
CA THR A 565 -41.33 8.49 -22.96
C THR A 565 -42.74 8.97 -23.33
N ARG A 566 -43.73 8.06 -23.38
CA ARG A 566 -45.12 8.43 -23.67
C ARG A 566 -45.79 9.23 -22.56
N LEU A 567 -45.42 8.98 -21.30
CA LEU A 567 -45.95 9.73 -20.15
C LEU A 567 -45.34 11.14 -20.04
N GLN A 568 -44.09 11.32 -20.46
CA GLN A 568 -43.36 12.59 -20.34
C GLN A 568 -43.50 13.51 -21.57
N VAL A 569 -43.90 12.98 -22.72
CA VAL A 569 -44.23 13.79 -23.89
C VAL A 569 -45.57 14.49 -23.66
N GLU A 570 -45.61 15.81 -23.85
CA GLU A 570 -46.89 16.54 -23.78
C GLU A 570 -47.83 16.04 -24.87
N ALA A 571 -49.03 15.60 -24.45
CA ALA A 571 -50.08 15.21 -25.37
C ALA A 571 -50.41 16.40 -26.29
N ARG A 572 -50.37 16.19 -27.61
CA ARG A 572 -50.84 17.21 -28.55
C ARG A 572 -52.35 17.34 -28.43
N LYS A 573 -52.92 18.45 -28.91
CA LYS A 573 -54.37 18.59 -29.05
C LYS A 573 -54.87 17.45 -29.95
N GLY A 574 -55.58 16.48 -29.36
CA GLY A 574 -56.11 15.28 -30.03
C GLY A 574 -55.47 13.94 -29.62
N ASP A 575 -54.37 13.93 -28.89
CA ASP A 575 -53.73 12.70 -28.38
C ASP A 575 -54.29 12.32 -26.99
N THR A 576 -54.36 11.01 -26.70
CA THR A 576 -54.72 10.50 -25.36
C THR A 576 -53.71 10.97 -24.32
N ALA A 577 -54.15 11.80 -23.38
CA ALA A 577 -53.34 12.19 -22.24
C ALA A 577 -53.21 11.02 -21.26
N TYR A 578 -51.98 10.61 -20.95
CA TYR A 578 -51.71 9.56 -19.97
C TYR A 578 -51.72 10.13 -18.55
N THR A 579 -52.63 9.64 -17.70
CA THR A 579 -52.79 10.13 -16.31
C THR A 579 -51.83 9.46 -15.32
N GLY A 580 -51.25 8.30 -15.66
CA GLY A 580 -50.30 7.60 -14.80
C GLY A 580 -49.68 6.35 -15.44
N LEU A 581 -48.69 5.76 -14.76
CA LEU A 581 -47.88 4.64 -15.25
C LEU A 581 -48.72 3.40 -15.62
N ARG A 582 -49.66 3.03 -14.74
CA ARG A 582 -50.57 1.90 -14.95
C ARG A 582 -51.56 2.15 -16.09
N HIS A 583 -52.06 3.38 -16.20
CA HIS A 583 -52.94 3.79 -17.30
C HIS A 583 -52.19 3.71 -18.63
N ALA A 584 -50.99 4.28 -18.71
CA ALA A 584 -50.14 4.19 -19.90
C ALA A 584 -49.84 2.74 -20.30
N ALA A 585 -49.42 1.89 -19.37
CA ALA A 585 -49.15 0.48 -19.66
C ALA A 585 -50.40 -0.25 -20.17
N LYS A 586 -51.57 -0.05 -19.54
CA LYS A 586 -52.83 -0.68 -19.94
C LYS A 586 -53.31 -0.20 -21.31
N THR A 587 -53.22 1.10 -21.58
CA THR A 587 -53.62 1.71 -22.86
C THR A 587 -52.72 1.26 -24.00
N ILE A 588 -51.38 1.26 -23.82
CA ILE A 588 -50.44 0.76 -24.82
C ILE A 588 -50.70 -0.71 -25.15
N TRP A 589 -50.94 -1.53 -24.11
CA TRP A 589 -51.27 -2.94 -24.30
C TRP A 589 -52.58 -3.13 -25.09
N LYS A 590 -53.62 -2.35 -24.77
CA LYS A 590 -54.94 -2.47 -25.38
C LYS A 590 -55.01 -1.92 -26.81
N GLU A 591 -54.32 -0.83 -27.10
CA GLU A 591 -54.41 -0.10 -28.37
C GLU A 591 -53.34 -0.50 -29.39
N GLU A 592 -52.13 -0.86 -28.96
CA GLU A 592 -51.00 -1.16 -29.86
C GLU A 592 -50.40 -2.56 -29.69
N GLY A 593 -50.81 -3.30 -28.65
CA GLY A 593 -50.37 -4.66 -28.37
C GLY A 593 -48.95 -4.78 -27.80
N PHE A 594 -48.53 -6.01 -27.52
CA PHE A 594 -47.27 -6.31 -26.81
C PHE A 594 -46.01 -5.83 -27.55
N ARG A 595 -46.01 -5.87 -28.90
CA ARG A 595 -44.85 -5.46 -29.72
C ARG A 595 -44.54 -3.95 -29.59
N ALA A 596 -45.52 -3.14 -29.20
CA ALA A 596 -45.33 -1.71 -29.00
C ALA A 596 -44.34 -1.37 -27.88
N PHE A 597 -44.26 -2.21 -26.84
CA PHE A 597 -43.33 -2.02 -25.71
C PHE A 597 -41.86 -2.18 -26.09
N PHE A 598 -41.55 -2.88 -27.18
CA PHE A 598 -40.17 -3.08 -27.67
C PHE A 598 -39.84 -2.20 -28.88
N LYS A 599 -40.76 -1.33 -29.30
CA LYS A 599 -40.56 -0.41 -30.42
C LYS A 599 -39.45 0.57 -30.08
N GLY A 600 -38.35 0.52 -30.85
CA GLY A 600 -37.15 1.34 -30.61
C GLY A 600 -36.04 0.63 -29.84
N GLY A 601 -36.20 -0.65 -29.45
CA GLY A 601 -35.18 -1.44 -28.76
C GLY A 601 -33.81 -1.48 -29.47
N PRO A 602 -33.74 -1.85 -30.76
CA PRO A 602 -32.46 -1.85 -31.50
C PRO A 602 -31.79 -0.47 -31.58
N ALA A 603 -32.57 0.59 -31.76
CA ALA A 603 -32.06 1.96 -31.76
C ALA A 603 -31.54 2.39 -30.37
N ARG A 604 -32.11 1.83 -29.30
CA ARG A 604 -31.63 2.03 -27.93
C ARG A 604 -30.34 1.28 -27.66
N ILE A 605 -30.17 0.05 -28.15
CA ILE A 605 -28.92 -0.72 -28.04
C ILE A 605 -27.79 0.01 -28.77
N MET A 606 -28.01 0.39 -30.04
CA MET A 606 -27.00 1.07 -30.88
C MET A 606 -26.50 2.39 -30.28
N ARG A 607 -27.35 3.07 -29.50
CA ARG A 607 -26.95 4.26 -28.74
C ARG A 607 -26.25 3.89 -27.43
N SER A 608 -26.90 3.07 -26.61
CA SER A 608 -26.50 2.91 -25.21
C SER A 608 -25.20 2.12 -25.08
N SER A 609 -25.05 1.05 -25.87
CA SER A 609 -23.90 0.14 -25.79
C SER A 609 -22.56 0.87 -26.04
N PRO A 610 -22.37 1.63 -27.13
CA PRO A 610 -21.12 2.39 -27.31
C PRO A 610 -20.89 3.46 -26.24
N GLN A 611 -21.95 4.15 -25.79
CA GLN A 611 -21.85 5.25 -24.83
C GLN A 611 -21.26 4.75 -23.50
N PHE A 612 -21.75 3.60 -23.06
CA PHE A 612 -21.29 2.94 -21.84
C PHE A 612 -19.88 2.36 -21.96
N GLY A 613 -19.54 1.78 -23.12
CA GLY A 613 -18.16 1.33 -23.41
C GLY A 613 -17.14 2.46 -23.32
N PHE A 614 -17.39 3.59 -23.99
CA PHE A 614 -16.50 4.76 -23.95
C PHE A 614 -16.45 5.43 -22.57
N THR A 615 -17.58 5.51 -21.86
CA THR A 615 -17.64 6.10 -20.51
C THR A 615 -16.76 5.32 -19.55
N LEU A 616 -16.88 3.99 -19.52
CA LEU A 616 -16.13 3.17 -18.55
C LEU A 616 -14.66 3.03 -18.92
N ALA A 617 -14.34 2.89 -20.21
CA ALA A 617 -12.95 2.92 -20.66
C ALA A 617 -12.28 4.25 -20.28
N ALA A 618 -12.97 5.38 -20.43
CA ALA A 618 -12.47 6.68 -20.01
C ALA A 618 -12.34 6.78 -18.48
N TYR A 619 -13.32 6.27 -17.73
CA TYR A 619 -13.26 6.27 -16.26
C TYR A 619 -12.03 5.52 -15.73
N GLU A 620 -11.75 4.32 -16.25
CA GLU A 620 -10.59 3.52 -15.85
C GLU A 620 -9.26 4.17 -16.23
N VAL A 621 -9.17 4.71 -17.45
CA VAL A 621 -7.98 5.44 -17.92
C VAL A 621 -7.74 6.68 -17.07
N LEU A 622 -8.79 7.42 -16.73
CA LEU A 622 -8.71 8.62 -15.89
C LEU A 622 -8.32 8.29 -14.45
N GLN A 623 -8.85 7.20 -13.87
CA GLN A 623 -8.40 6.69 -12.57
C GLN A 623 -6.94 6.25 -12.57
N THR A 624 -6.44 5.73 -13.70
CA THR A 624 -5.03 5.31 -13.83
C THR A 624 -4.09 6.49 -14.04
N MET A 625 -4.46 7.48 -14.87
CA MET A 625 -3.62 8.64 -15.17
C MET A 625 -3.63 9.69 -14.06
N ILE A 626 -4.74 9.82 -13.34
CA ILE A 626 -4.89 10.73 -12.22
C ILE A 626 -5.26 9.86 -11.01
N PRO A 627 -4.28 9.39 -10.23
CA PRO A 627 -4.54 8.76 -8.94
C PRO A 627 -4.82 9.83 -7.88
N TYR A 628 -5.80 9.59 -7.00
CA TYR A 628 -6.18 10.54 -5.95
C TYR A 628 -4.99 10.83 -5.00
N PRO A 629 -4.54 12.09 -4.88
CA PRO A 629 -3.46 12.45 -3.96
C PRO A 629 -4.00 12.43 -2.53
N GLY A 630 -3.78 11.33 -1.82
CA GLY A 630 -4.19 11.16 -0.42
C GLY A 630 -5.28 10.12 -0.15
N GLY A 631 -5.60 9.26 -1.12
CA GLY A 631 -6.55 8.15 -0.91
C GLY A 631 -6.13 7.26 0.23
N LYS A 632 -7.10 6.97 1.12
CA LYS A 632 -6.92 6.09 2.28
C LYS A 632 -6.20 4.83 1.83
N ALA A 633 -5.23 4.45 2.65
CA ALA A 633 -4.42 3.27 2.52
C ALA A 633 -5.23 1.98 2.76
N GLU A 634 -6.38 1.80 2.09
CA GLU A 634 -7.17 0.56 2.13
C GLU A 634 -6.97 -0.26 0.84
N ALA A 635 -6.98 0.36 -0.34
CA ALA A 635 -6.48 -0.31 -1.56
C ALA A 635 -4.94 -0.46 -1.56
N LYS A 636 -4.25 0.39 -0.79
CA LYS A 636 -2.84 0.20 -0.46
C LYS A 636 -2.60 -0.76 0.70
N LEU A 637 -3.56 -1.11 1.56
CA LEU A 637 -3.29 -2.07 2.65
C LEU A 637 -3.09 -3.48 2.12
N GLN A 638 -3.89 -3.92 1.14
CA GLN A 638 -3.72 -5.23 0.52
C GLN A 638 -2.43 -5.30 -0.30
N THR A 639 -2.05 -4.18 -0.92
CA THR A 639 -0.78 -4.07 -1.66
C THR A 639 0.41 -3.83 -0.72
N GLN A 640 0.21 -3.31 0.51
CA GLN A 640 1.24 -3.11 1.52
C GLN A 640 1.46 -4.34 2.39
N THR A 641 0.47 -5.18 2.67
CA THR A 641 0.74 -6.52 3.19
C THR A 641 1.47 -7.37 2.16
N VAL A 642 1.20 -7.18 0.86
CA VAL A 642 2.01 -7.79 -0.20
C VAL A 642 3.33 -7.02 -0.44
N ALA A 643 3.50 -5.78 0.05
CA ALA A 643 4.75 -5.00 -0.10
C ALA A 643 5.68 -5.07 1.11
N ALA A 644 5.18 -5.35 2.31
CA ALA A 644 5.98 -5.87 3.42
C ALA A 644 6.61 -7.21 3.02
N PHE A 645 5.93 -7.93 2.12
CA PHE A 645 6.30 -9.24 1.64
C PHE A 645 6.74 -9.31 0.15
N LYS A 646 6.89 -8.18 -0.55
CA LYS A 646 7.65 -8.16 -1.81
C LYS A 646 9.11 -8.03 -1.42
N GLU A 647 10.01 -8.74 -2.10
CA GLU A 647 11.43 -8.36 -2.12
C GLU A 647 11.46 -6.82 -2.23
N LYS A 648 12.03 -6.15 -1.22
CA LYS A 648 12.23 -4.70 -1.24
C LYS A 648 13.12 -4.39 -2.43
N ALA A 649 12.52 -4.22 -3.61
CA ALA A 649 13.17 -4.01 -4.89
C ALA A 649 13.68 -2.57 -5.05
N ALA A 650 14.21 -2.02 -3.96
CA ALA A 650 15.04 -0.83 -3.92
C ALA A 650 15.90 -0.98 -2.64
N GLU A 651 16.97 -1.77 -2.73
CA GLU A 651 17.99 -1.83 -1.69
C GLU A 651 18.54 -0.41 -1.51
N SER A 652 18.11 0.29 -0.46
CA SER A 652 18.85 1.45 0.03
C SER A 652 20.31 0.99 0.18
N PRO A 653 21.32 1.71 -0.35
CA PRO A 653 22.72 1.27 -0.29
C PRO A 653 23.23 1.00 1.13
N PHE A 654 22.49 1.48 2.13
CA PHE A 654 22.80 1.37 3.56
C PHE A 654 21.95 0.32 4.30
N VAL A 655 21.21 -0.55 3.61
CA VAL A 655 20.59 -1.73 4.23
C VAL A 655 21.62 -2.55 5.00
N ARG A 656 22.83 -2.69 4.43
CA ARG A 656 23.98 -3.35 5.07
C ARG A 656 24.46 -2.62 6.32
N SER A 657 24.46 -1.28 6.31
CA SER A 657 24.76 -0.47 7.51
C SER A 657 23.76 -0.72 8.63
N ARG A 658 22.46 -0.78 8.30
CA ARG A 658 21.41 -1.13 9.27
C ARG A 658 21.58 -2.54 9.80
N ASN A 659 21.90 -3.51 8.94
CA ASN A 659 22.11 -4.89 9.38
C ASN A 659 23.36 -5.04 10.25
N ALA A 660 24.45 -4.32 9.95
CA ALA A 660 25.63 -4.26 10.81
C ALA A 660 25.28 -3.72 12.20
N LEU A 661 24.46 -2.66 12.28
CA LEU A 661 23.97 -2.14 13.55
C LEU A 661 23.14 -3.18 14.31
N LYS A 662 22.29 -3.97 13.65
CA LYS A 662 21.56 -5.07 14.32
C LYS A 662 22.50 -6.07 15.00
N ILE A 663 23.59 -6.45 14.34
CA ILE A 663 24.62 -7.33 14.94
C ILE A 663 25.29 -6.64 16.14
N LEU A 664 25.56 -5.33 16.05
CA LEU A 664 26.14 -4.59 17.16
C LEU A 664 25.17 -4.44 18.35
N LEU A 665 23.87 -4.30 18.08
CA LEU A 665 22.83 -4.23 19.11
C LEU A 665 22.60 -5.57 19.82
N ASP A 666 23.06 -6.70 19.24
CA ASP A 666 23.11 -7.98 19.93
C ASP A 666 24.15 -8.01 21.08
N LEU A 667 25.10 -7.07 21.10
CA LEU A 667 26.01 -6.87 22.24
C LEU A 667 25.31 -6.11 23.38
N ASP A 668 24.62 -5.02 23.06
CA ASP A 668 23.85 -4.17 23.98
C ASP A 668 22.90 -3.26 23.18
N GLU A 669 21.68 -3.03 23.67
CA GLU A 669 20.69 -2.16 23.01
C GLU A 669 21.16 -0.69 22.87
N HIS A 670 22.05 -0.24 23.76
CA HIS A 670 22.54 1.14 23.82
C HIS A 670 23.75 1.39 22.93
N PHE A 671 24.22 0.37 22.21
CA PHE A 671 25.41 0.50 21.37
C PHE A 671 25.22 1.63 20.33
N GLY A 672 26.16 2.58 20.30
CA GLY A 672 26.10 3.75 19.42
C GLY A 672 25.29 4.95 19.92
N ARG A 673 24.59 4.87 21.07
CA ARG A 673 23.91 6.04 21.67
C ARG A 673 24.94 7.01 22.26
N VAL A 674 24.76 8.31 22.02
CA VAL A 674 25.59 9.35 22.64
C VAL A 674 25.21 9.43 24.12
N LYS A 675 26.14 9.12 25.02
CA LYS A 675 25.94 9.33 26.46
C LYS A 675 25.85 10.84 26.72
N LEU A 676 24.64 11.37 26.86
CA LEU A 676 24.39 12.68 27.46
C LEU A 676 24.67 12.55 28.96
N GLY A 677 25.95 12.62 29.34
CA GLY A 677 26.35 12.84 30.73
C GLY A 677 26.42 14.33 31.02
N PRO A 678 26.10 14.79 32.25
CA PRO A 678 26.42 16.14 32.67
C PRO A 678 27.95 16.31 32.61
N ASP A 679 28.39 17.43 32.05
CA ASP A 679 29.78 17.88 31.89
C ASP A 679 30.65 17.24 30.80
N GLU A 680 30.82 18.01 29.71
CA GLU A 680 31.89 17.95 28.70
C GLU A 680 33.30 18.16 29.30
N LYS A 681 33.69 17.39 30.32
CA LYS A 681 35.06 17.38 30.88
C LYS A 681 35.72 16.00 30.91
N GLY A 682 35.03 14.95 30.45
CA GLY A 682 35.56 13.57 30.43
C GLY A 682 36.67 13.29 29.39
N TRP A 683 36.78 14.10 28.32
CA TRP A 683 37.84 13.90 27.30
C TRP A 683 39.18 14.58 27.66
N LYS A 684 39.21 15.41 28.71
CA LYS A 684 40.42 16.13 29.17
C LYS A 684 41.03 15.60 30.46
N ALA A 685 40.54 14.48 31.00
CA ALA A 685 41.00 13.92 32.28
C ALA A 685 41.61 12.50 32.16
N MET A 686 42.41 12.25 31.12
CA MET A 686 43.38 11.14 31.17
C MET A 686 44.77 11.68 31.58
N PRO A 687 45.41 11.18 32.65
CA PRO A 687 46.73 11.63 33.08
C PRO A 687 47.83 11.24 32.07
N GLY A 688 48.61 12.23 31.62
CA GLY A 688 49.64 12.11 30.58
C GLY A 688 50.97 11.48 31.03
N TRP A 689 50.97 10.28 31.62
CA TRP A 689 52.22 9.60 32.04
C TRP A 689 52.61 8.35 31.24
N MET A 690 51.90 8.01 30.16
CA MET A 690 52.30 6.95 29.20
C MET A 690 52.73 7.51 27.83
N GLY A 691 53.43 8.65 27.85
CA GLY A 691 54.16 9.16 26.68
C GLY A 691 55.60 8.66 26.70
N GLY A 692 55.87 7.54 26.04
CA GLY A 692 57.23 7.10 25.74
C GLY A 692 57.61 7.48 24.31
N SER A 693 58.37 8.56 24.14
CA SER A 693 59.31 8.69 23.01
C SER A 693 60.40 9.69 23.36
N ALA A 694 61.64 9.28 23.10
CA ALA A 694 62.88 9.94 23.45
C ALA A 694 63.22 11.12 22.54
N GLY A 695 63.89 12.12 23.13
CA GLY A 695 65.01 12.87 22.53
C GLY A 695 64.70 13.97 21.52
N ALA A 696 64.91 15.23 21.90
CA ALA A 696 66.02 16.06 21.39
C ALA A 696 65.90 17.54 21.84
N GLY A 697 66.97 18.04 22.46
CA GLY A 697 67.59 19.33 22.11
C GLY A 697 66.89 20.64 22.50
N LYS A 698 67.32 21.19 23.64
CA LYS A 698 67.37 22.64 23.96
C LYS A 698 68.19 23.43 22.90
N PRO A 699 68.04 24.78 22.82
CA PRO A 699 68.51 25.71 23.86
C PRO A 699 67.47 26.14 24.89
#